data_AF-A0A5S3XRL8-F1
#
_entry.id   AF-A0A5S3XRL8-F1
#
_cell.length_a   1.000
_cell.length_b   1.000
_cell.length_c   1.000
_cell.angle_alpha   90.00
_cell.angle_beta   90.00
_cell.angle_gamma   90.00
#
_symmetry.space_group_name_H-M   'P 1'
#
loop_
_entity.id
_entity.type
_entity.pdbx_description
1 polymer ?
#
loop_
_entity_poly.entity_id
_entity_poly.type
_entity_poly.pdbx_seq_one_letter_code
_entity_poly.pdbx_strand_id
1 'polypeptide(L)'
;MDNQAQQLTNAVPNNLGQDLAQLRQQGIARIQQFAPSTWTDHNRFDPGITLLEVLVYVLSDLSYKLDYPVAQLLTQAQAGGSTKFYEPEQVLFSHCVTESDYRRLILDLQDVKNVHVNIRQLADSNTIAVDFNVLLYVEDDGKKAAVTEQINQAFARGRCVNHVLGDIVFYEISKINVGMTLALRDVDALVPLLIEIYTLIGREISPDVTKYTAQQLVNKGLRVGDIYQGPRLEHGFVLDEELNKSAYSVRLFSSNILSTLHEHKHIEQVQAFHFVNGEGAQNNYNAQDGYEFWQVQFGSDDNAQIVNIAQLGFEEAEFFKALNLYIDGQPYQLSDTEQAQIRDGLTILNRPYLPPQSSYLTALPATPHIALSEYHSLQHEMPDVFALTEQVLNGRIDSEKKAQLLQFKGYLQLFDQVLADQHKQLDILPDILSLPQPSLFEVLGKIQDSMLASESLNSEQVQLFWQKALALPHSQLSQALTGLSGIEHLLDTASHAYWQQGMQQTLESDFSIAQLTRLNQSLDHLLARFSERPLDSNLLKYKDVFSFYVASLEDEQDPCPKEPLLERLVLLRQYVDKCRLLTELSELGQNRCRGYDYLASNIQHSQCSSMSKGMMRRLGFSHPAHMPLATHNRESFYLVEGSLLKSSALDTQQNAQLGRSLFFVLPNWTTRFATSEFRQLTEAKLRELAPLHMPVYCMWLDREAMSTFERLYYGWLNYFSQAQKVRFTQPSSSSKAIQQQLSKILGDFFTAPAAAPSSLTWLTLSVWARVRKTWSPVRQEIENELTKQLGEDVAVEVEGESLNEIYSNVDGIIKTVNTDGTAPLSPEVNVNTVLKAAAGEFYLDSENDDAQASWQITTLILARQAKHADSWGEIKALIVDALIKSQKNEPRRRDLVIEGQSVHEIYQSVDEILATFDGGEESPLKEGTSAYSIMRNSAQYYFPDFIESLWPISQIIMTHQGETDGDWGDVKATIVEQLKQYAGGQYDFMVSGNTFNEVYESVLNTIFVNISEDTSLEERGSFPDGFSVDDICYLTAQHYIDEICRPSISDHVDRSKRLTIGYTPLPYLRPLYPLSISTINPSSSEQPKFIVAHSKPNRI
;
A
#
# COMPACT_ATOMS: atom_id res chain seq x y z
N MET A 1 -34.76 -28.74 -18.26
CA MET A 1 -34.24 -27.88 -19.34
C MET A 1 -33.07 -28.63 -19.94
N ASP A 2 -33.15 -28.95 -21.23
CA ASP A 2 -32.05 -29.56 -21.96
C ASP A 2 -30.91 -28.53 -22.07
N ASN A 3 -29.81 -28.77 -21.36
CA ASN A 3 -28.55 -28.05 -21.55
C ASN A 3 -27.92 -28.48 -22.88
N GLN A 4 -28.48 -28.02 -24.00
CA GLN A 4 -27.71 -27.98 -25.24
C GLN A 4 -26.80 -26.75 -25.16
N ALA A 5 -25.49 -26.99 -25.13
CA ALA A 5 -24.49 -25.95 -25.28
C ALA A 5 -24.74 -25.22 -26.61
N GLN A 6 -25.32 -24.01 -26.54
CA GLN A 6 -25.47 -23.17 -27.72
C GLN A 6 -24.08 -22.77 -28.20
N GLN A 7 -23.73 -23.17 -29.43
CA GLN A 7 -22.58 -22.58 -30.11
C GLN A 7 -22.91 -21.13 -30.42
N LEU A 8 -22.12 -20.19 -29.87
CA LEU A 8 -22.14 -18.79 -30.28
C LEU A 8 -21.66 -18.73 -31.74
N THR A 9 -22.58 -18.52 -32.67
CA THR A 9 -22.27 -18.31 -34.09
C THR A 9 -22.02 -16.83 -34.36
N ASN A 10 -21.05 -16.49 -35.23
CA ASN A 10 -20.82 -15.11 -35.69
C ASN A 10 -21.92 -14.58 -36.64
N ALA A 11 -22.99 -15.34 -36.88
CA ALA A 11 -24.12 -14.88 -37.67
C ALA A 11 -24.94 -13.88 -36.84
N VAL A 12 -25.39 -12.79 -37.47
CA VAL A 12 -26.34 -11.86 -36.85
C VAL A 12 -27.57 -12.68 -36.42
N PRO A 13 -27.96 -12.65 -35.14
CA PRO A 13 -29.15 -13.37 -34.68
C PRO A 13 -30.38 -12.89 -35.46
N ASN A 14 -31.23 -13.80 -35.89
CA ASN A 14 -32.54 -13.42 -36.39
C ASN A 14 -33.34 -12.84 -35.21
N ASN A 15 -33.63 -11.54 -35.23
CA ASN A 15 -34.46 -10.88 -34.22
C ASN A 15 -35.94 -11.23 -34.44
N LEU A 16 -36.33 -12.43 -34.01
CA LEU A 16 -37.70 -12.94 -34.09
C LEU A 16 -38.71 -12.01 -33.39
N GLY A 17 -38.27 -11.20 -32.43
CA GLY A 17 -39.08 -10.20 -31.73
C GLY A 17 -39.48 -8.99 -32.59
N GLN A 18 -38.83 -8.80 -33.75
CA GLN A 18 -39.17 -7.75 -34.71
C GLN A 18 -40.09 -8.27 -35.84
N ASP A 19 -40.34 -9.58 -35.93
CA ASP A 19 -41.31 -10.18 -36.87
C ASP A 19 -42.71 -10.29 -36.24
N LEU A 20 -43.51 -9.25 -36.45
CA LEU A 20 -44.88 -9.16 -35.93
C LEU A 20 -45.78 -10.33 -36.40
N ALA A 21 -45.60 -10.82 -37.62
CA ALA A 21 -46.43 -11.89 -38.16
C ALA A 21 -46.14 -13.21 -37.43
N GLN A 22 -44.85 -13.49 -37.20
CA GLN A 22 -44.42 -14.66 -36.47
C GLN A 22 -44.80 -14.59 -34.99
N LEU A 23 -44.61 -13.45 -34.32
CA LEU A 23 -45.03 -13.26 -32.92
C LEU A 23 -46.54 -13.45 -32.74
N ARG A 24 -47.35 -12.89 -33.65
CA ARG A 24 -48.81 -13.11 -33.68
C ARG A 24 -49.15 -14.58 -33.84
N GLN A 25 -48.49 -15.29 -34.74
CA GLN A 25 -48.71 -16.72 -34.95
C GLN A 25 -48.38 -17.53 -33.68
N GLN A 26 -47.29 -17.18 -32.98
CA GLN A 26 -46.96 -17.81 -31.70
C GLN A 26 -48.02 -17.53 -30.63
N GLY A 27 -48.52 -16.29 -30.54
CA GLY A 27 -49.60 -15.92 -29.63
C GLY A 27 -50.88 -16.72 -29.89
N ILE A 28 -51.31 -16.83 -31.15
CA ILE A 28 -52.48 -17.64 -31.54
C ILE A 28 -52.26 -19.11 -31.18
N ALA A 29 -51.07 -19.66 -31.45
CA ALA A 29 -50.76 -21.06 -31.10
C ALA A 29 -50.85 -21.30 -29.59
N ARG A 30 -50.43 -20.33 -28.76
CA ARG A 30 -50.59 -20.40 -27.29
C ARG A 30 -52.06 -20.33 -26.87
N ILE A 31 -52.86 -19.45 -27.46
CA ILE A 31 -54.32 -19.38 -27.19
C ILE A 31 -54.99 -20.72 -27.53
N GLN A 32 -54.70 -21.29 -28.70
CA GLN A 32 -55.23 -22.59 -29.12
C GLN A 32 -54.82 -23.73 -28.17
N GLN A 33 -53.63 -23.64 -27.56
CA GLN A 33 -53.17 -24.61 -26.57
C GLN A 33 -53.89 -24.47 -25.23
N PHE A 34 -54.09 -23.24 -24.73
CA PHE A 34 -54.66 -22.99 -23.40
C PHE A 34 -56.19 -22.98 -23.38
N ALA A 35 -56.84 -22.60 -24.48
CA ALA A 35 -58.28 -22.43 -24.60
C ALA A 35 -58.87 -23.14 -25.85
N PRO A 36 -58.54 -24.43 -26.11
CA PRO A 36 -58.84 -25.11 -27.37
C PRO A 36 -60.32 -25.18 -27.71
N SER A 37 -61.19 -25.24 -26.68
CA SER A 37 -62.63 -25.40 -26.84
C SER A 37 -63.43 -24.18 -26.38
N THR A 38 -62.84 -23.27 -25.62
CA THR A 38 -63.52 -22.09 -25.03
C THR A 38 -63.30 -20.82 -25.84
N TRP A 39 -62.21 -20.70 -26.60
CA TRP A 39 -61.94 -19.59 -27.52
C TRP A 39 -61.57 -20.16 -28.89
N THR A 40 -62.57 -20.30 -29.77
CA THR A 40 -62.41 -20.98 -31.07
C THR A 40 -62.30 -20.02 -32.25
N ASP A 41 -62.83 -18.80 -32.10
CA ASP A 41 -62.73 -17.72 -33.10
C ASP A 41 -61.43 -16.93 -32.90
N HIS A 42 -60.55 -16.97 -33.90
CA HIS A 42 -59.26 -16.25 -33.90
C HIS A 42 -59.17 -15.22 -35.03
N ASN A 43 -60.32 -14.75 -35.52
CA ASN A 43 -60.37 -13.73 -36.57
C ASN A 43 -60.05 -12.33 -36.02
N ARG A 44 -59.67 -11.41 -36.93
CA ARG A 44 -59.28 -10.03 -36.58
C ARG A 44 -60.37 -9.17 -35.95
N PHE A 45 -61.64 -9.57 -36.04
CA PHE A 45 -62.75 -8.82 -35.45
C PHE A 45 -62.99 -9.20 -33.98
N ASP A 46 -62.34 -10.27 -33.48
CA ASP A 46 -62.39 -10.65 -32.07
C ASP A 46 -61.56 -9.64 -31.24
N PRO A 47 -62.16 -8.99 -30.21
CA PRO A 47 -61.46 -8.01 -29.37
C PRO A 47 -60.20 -8.55 -28.66
N GLY A 48 -60.17 -9.84 -28.31
CA GLY A 48 -59.01 -10.47 -27.70
C GLY A 48 -57.88 -10.74 -28.71
N ILE A 49 -58.20 -10.97 -29.98
CA ILE A 49 -57.19 -11.02 -31.05
C ILE A 49 -56.65 -9.62 -31.37
N THR A 50 -57.50 -8.59 -31.34
CA THR A 50 -57.05 -7.19 -31.42
C THR A 50 -56.07 -6.86 -30.29
N LEU A 51 -56.38 -7.26 -29.05
CA LEU A 51 -55.46 -7.09 -27.92
C LEU A 51 -54.14 -7.84 -28.14
N LEU A 52 -54.17 -9.07 -28.66
CA LEU A 52 -52.95 -9.81 -29.00
C LEU A 52 -52.11 -9.07 -30.04
N GLU A 53 -52.72 -8.50 -31.08
CA GLU A 53 -52.01 -7.74 -32.11
C GLU A 53 -51.33 -6.48 -31.53
N VAL A 54 -52.01 -5.76 -30.63
CA VAL A 54 -51.44 -4.63 -29.89
C VAL A 54 -50.28 -5.07 -28.99
N LEU A 55 -50.43 -6.16 -28.24
CA LEU A 55 -49.36 -6.70 -27.40
C LEU A 55 -48.13 -7.10 -28.23
N VAL A 56 -48.33 -7.69 -29.40
CA VAL A 56 -47.25 -8.03 -30.33
C VAL A 56 -46.51 -6.78 -30.82
N TYR A 57 -47.23 -5.70 -31.12
CA TYR A 57 -46.62 -4.42 -31.49
C TYR A 57 -45.79 -3.83 -30.33
N VAL A 58 -46.35 -3.75 -29.12
CA VAL A 58 -45.64 -3.21 -27.95
C VAL A 58 -44.41 -4.04 -27.58
N LEU A 59 -44.47 -5.37 -27.70
CA LEU A 59 -43.31 -6.25 -27.50
C LEU A 59 -42.20 -6.02 -28.54
N SER A 60 -42.56 -5.63 -29.76
CA SER A 60 -41.57 -5.36 -30.81
C SER A 60 -40.72 -4.11 -30.52
N ASP A 61 -41.28 -3.11 -29.83
CA ASP A 61 -40.53 -1.94 -29.36
C ASP A 61 -39.43 -2.32 -28.36
N LEU A 62 -39.75 -3.20 -27.40
CA LEU A 62 -38.75 -3.75 -26.48
C LEU A 62 -37.65 -4.51 -27.24
N SER A 63 -38.02 -5.31 -28.24
CA SER A 63 -37.05 -6.02 -29.07
C SER A 63 -36.18 -5.09 -29.92
N TYR A 64 -36.69 -3.93 -30.32
CA TYR A 64 -35.92 -2.91 -31.04
C TYR A 64 -34.91 -2.24 -30.10
N LYS A 65 -35.33 -1.91 -28.87
CA LYS A 65 -34.43 -1.34 -27.85
C LYS A 65 -33.30 -2.29 -27.46
N LEU A 66 -33.58 -3.59 -27.37
CA LEU A 66 -32.55 -4.60 -27.09
C LEU A 66 -31.52 -4.78 -28.21
N ASP A 67 -31.81 -4.29 -29.42
CA ASP A 67 -30.95 -4.41 -30.60
C ASP A 67 -29.94 -3.24 -30.73
N TYR A 68 -29.99 -2.25 -29.83
CA TYR A 68 -28.98 -1.20 -29.79
C TYR A 68 -27.58 -1.78 -29.50
N PRO A 69 -26.50 -1.19 -30.06
CA PRO A 69 -25.14 -1.61 -29.74
C PRO A 69 -24.88 -1.66 -28.23
N VAL A 70 -24.22 -2.72 -27.75
CA VAL A 70 -23.94 -2.94 -26.32
C VAL A 70 -23.28 -1.72 -25.65
N ALA A 71 -22.38 -1.02 -26.36
CA ALA A 71 -21.76 0.21 -25.85
C ALA A 71 -22.79 1.31 -25.50
N GLN A 72 -23.85 1.44 -26.30
CA GLN A 72 -24.94 2.37 -26.04
C GLN A 72 -25.83 1.89 -24.88
N LEU A 73 -26.16 0.59 -24.83
CA LEU A 73 -26.94 0.00 -23.73
C LEU A 73 -26.27 0.14 -22.35
N LEU A 74 -24.93 0.16 -22.32
CA LEU A 74 -24.14 0.33 -21.11
C LEU A 74 -23.80 1.80 -20.79
N THR A 75 -24.45 2.76 -21.45
CA THR A 75 -24.26 4.20 -21.17
C THR A 75 -25.29 4.69 -20.17
N GLN A 76 -24.86 5.50 -19.19
CA GLN A 76 -25.73 6.13 -18.18
C GLN A 76 -25.94 7.63 -18.48
N ALA A 77 -27.08 8.16 -18.04
CA ALA A 77 -27.50 9.54 -18.30
C ALA A 77 -26.64 10.60 -17.57
N GLN A 78 -25.99 10.24 -16.46
CA GLN A 78 -25.20 11.17 -15.66
C GLN A 78 -23.71 11.12 -16.02
N ALA A 79 -23.14 12.29 -16.31
CA ALA A 79 -21.71 12.53 -16.43
C ALA A 79 -21.06 12.52 -15.03
N GLY A 80 -21.02 11.35 -14.40
CA GLY A 80 -20.61 11.19 -13.01
C GLY A 80 -20.18 9.76 -12.68
N GLY A 81 -19.24 9.23 -13.48
CA GLY A 81 -18.28 8.21 -13.08
C GLY A 81 -18.82 6.93 -12.42
N SER A 82 -19.23 5.95 -13.22
CA SER A 82 -18.87 4.57 -12.93
C SER A 82 -17.75 4.14 -13.87
N THR A 83 -16.62 3.70 -13.32
CA THR A 83 -15.55 3.04 -14.09
C THR A 83 -16.13 1.76 -14.68
N LYS A 84 -16.66 1.83 -15.90
CA LYS A 84 -17.53 0.79 -16.46
C LYS A 84 -16.85 -0.58 -16.48
N PHE A 85 -15.56 -0.61 -16.79
CA PHE A 85 -14.73 -1.81 -16.82
C PHE A 85 -13.27 -1.45 -16.52
N TYR A 86 -12.45 -2.46 -16.23
CA TYR A 86 -11.01 -2.27 -16.20
C TYR A 86 -10.45 -2.01 -17.60
N GLU A 87 -9.60 -0.99 -17.70
CA GLU A 87 -8.78 -0.77 -18.89
C GLU A 87 -7.65 -1.80 -18.98
N PRO A 88 -7.12 -2.11 -20.18
CA PRO A 88 -6.05 -3.09 -20.35
C PRO A 88 -4.84 -2.88 -19.43
N GLU A 89 -4.38 -1.64 -19.30
CA GLU A 89 -3.24 -1.25 -18.46
C GLU A 89 -3.50 -1.39 -16.95
N GLN A 90 -4.75 -1.56 -16.53
CA GLN A 90 -5.09 -1.75 -15.13
C GLN A 90 -5.03 -3.22 -14.72
N VAL A 91 -5.20 -4.16 -15.65
CA VAL A 91 -5.42 -5.58 -15.30
C VAL A 91 -4.51 -6.57 -16.01
N LEU A 92 -3.89 -6.21 -17.14
CA LEU A 92 -3.12 -7.16 -17.94
C LEU A 92 -1.66 -7.30 -17.50
N PHE A 93 -1.08 -6.29 -16.83
CA PHE A 93 0.29 -6.38 -16.33
C PHE A 93 0.48 -7.55 -15.37
N SER A 94 1.66 -8.14 -15.41
CA SER A 94 2.06 -9.22 -14.52
C SER A 94 3.24 -8.81 -13.65
N HIS A 95 3.42 -9.52 -12.53
CA HIS A 95 4.54 -9.27 -11.63
C HIS A 95 5.89 -9.66 -12.26
N CYS A 96 6.99 -9.05 -11.83
CA CYS A 96 8.34 -9.45 -12.29
C CYS A 96 8.69 -10.84 -11.80
N VAL A 97 8.81 -11.83 -12.69
CA VAL A 97 9.14 -13.22 -12.33
C VAL A 97 10.34 -13.78 -13.11
N THR A 98 10.67 -13.20 -14.26
CA THR A 98 11.78 -13.64 -15.12
C THR A 98 12.97 -12.67 -15.12
N GLU A 99 14.12 -13.13 -15.61
CA GLU A 99 15.29 -12.28 -15.87
C GLU A 99 14.94 -11.11 -16.82
N SER A 100 14.17 -11.40 -17.87
CA SER A 100 13.71 -10.38 -18.82
C SER A 100 12.81 -9.33 -18.17
N ASP A 101 11.98 -9.71 -17.19
CA ASP A 101 11.13 -8.76 -16.46
C ASP A 101 11.96 -7.82 -15.59
N TYR A 102 12.93 -8.36 -14.84
CA TYR A 102 13.87 -7.54 -14.07
C TYR A 102 14.69 -6.63 -14.98
N ARG A 103 15.11 -7.14 -16.15
CA ARG A 103 15.83 -6.36 -17.13
C ARG A 103 14.98 -5.19 -17.63
N ARG A 104 13.72 -5.43 -18.00
CA ARG A 104 12.76 -4.37 -18.39
C ARG A 104 12.55 -3.35 -17.29
N LEU A 105 12.37 -3.80 -16.05
CA LEU A 105 12.16 -2.94 -14.89
C LEU A 105 13.34 -1.96 -14.71
N ILE A 106 14.58 -2.43 -14.82
CA ILE A 106 15.76 -1.58 -14.66
C ILE A 106 16.04 -0.73 -15.91
N LEU A 107 15.74 -1.22 -17.11
CA LEU A 107 15.80 -0.43 -18.35
C LEU A 107 14.80 0.74 -18.37
N ASP A 108 13.77 0.72 -17.52
CA ASP A 108 12.83 1.82 -17.39
C ASP A 108 13.42 3.04 -16.66
N LEU A 109 14.57 2.88 -15.99
CA LEU A 109 15.33 3.99 -15.41
C LEU A 109 16.01 4.81 -16.52
N GLN A 110 15.89 6.15 -16.46
CA GLN A 110 16.29 7.03 -17.56
C GLN A 110 17.80 7.06 -17.83
N ASP A 111 18.64 6.96 -16.79
CA ASP A 111 20.10 6.99 -16.93
C ASP A 111 20.70 5.63 -17.38
N VAL A 112 19.91 4.56 -17.35
CA VAL A 112 20.36 3.21 -17.72
C VAL A 112 20.24 3.05 -19.24
N LYS A 113 21.39 2.85 -19.90
CA LYS A 113 21.45 2.54 -21.34
C LYS A 113 21.14 1.08 -21.60
N ASN A 114 21.72 0.18 -20.80
CA ASN A 114 21.49 -1.25 -20.89
C ASN A 114 21.82 -1.92 -19.54
N VAL A 115 21.33 -3.14 -19.32
CA VAL A 115 21.54 -3.90 -18.08
C VAL A 115 21.51 -5.40 -18.36
N HIS A 116 22.42 -6.14 -17.73
CA HIS A 116 22.36 -7.59 -17.67
C HIS A 116 21.90 -8.02 -16.28
N VAL A 117 21.05 -9.04 -16.23
CA VAL A 117 20.50 -9.59 -14.99
C VAL A 117 21.00 -11.01 -14.86
N ASN A 118 21.63 -11.33 -13.73
CA ASN A 118 22.04 -12.69 -13.40
C ASN A 118 21.26 -13.15 -12.18
N ILE A 119 20.59 -14.29 -12.30
CA ILE A 119 19.88 -14.91 -11.18
C ILE A 119 20.68 -16.12 -10.71
N ARG A 120 21.22 -16.04 -9.50
CA ARG A 120 21.97 -17.13 -8.88
C ARG A 120 21.33 -17.61 -7.60
N GLN A 121 21.50 -18.90 -7.34
CA GLN A 121 21.15 -19.50 -6.08
C GLN A 121 22.35 -19.46 -5.12
N LEU A 122 22.18 -18.86 -3.95
CA LEU A 122 23.23 -18.81 -2.94
C LEU A 122 23.43 -20.22 -2.36
N ALA A 123 24.64 -20.76 -2.55
CA ALA A 123 24.97 -22.18 -2.30
C ALA A 123 24.78 -22.62 -0.83
N ASP A 124 24.89 -21.68 0.11
CA ASP A 124 24.75 -21.90 1.55
C ASP A 124 23.30 -21.98 2.03
N SER A 125 22.35 -21.53 1.21
CA SER A 125 21.08 -21.09 1.77
C SER A 125 19.88 -21.14 0.82
N ASN A 126 20.07 -21.60 -0.43
CA ASN A 126 19.04 -21.78 -1.46
C ASN A 126 18.23 -20.51 -1.82
N THR A 127 18.64 -19.33 -1.37
CA THR A 127 17.99 -18.06 -1.73
C THR A 127 18.40 -17.64 -3.13
N ILE A 128 17.43 -17.01 -3.81
CA ILE A 128 17.61 -16.44 -5.13
C ILE A 128 18.10 -15.01 -4.96
N ALA A 129 19.34 -14.75 -5.38
CA ALA A 129 19.89 -13.41 -5.49
C ALA A 129 19.81 -12.94 -6.95
N VAL A 130 19.45 -11.68 -7.14
CA VAL A 130 19.37 -11.04 -8.45
C VAL A 130 20.47 -9.98 -8.52
N ASP A 131 21.49 -10.25 -9.33
CA ASP A 131 22.61 -9.34 -9.57
C ASP A 131 22.34 -8.51 -10.84
N PHE A 132 22.83 -7.27 -10.86
CA PHE A 132 22.66 -6.33 -11.96
C PHE A 132 24.01 -5.81 -12.44
N ASN A 133 24.32 -6.01 -13.73
CA ASN A 133 25.45 -5.38 -14.39
C ASN A 133 24.93 -4.26 -15.29
N VAL A 134 25.23 -3.01 -14.95
CA VAL A 134 24.57 -1.81 -15.46
C VAL A 134 25.49 -1.02 -16.37
N LEU A 135 24.96 -0.63 -17.53
CA LEU A 135 25.58 0.35 -18.41
C LEU A 135 24.80 1.66 -18.36
N LEU A 136 25.49 2.76 -18.08
CA LEU A 136 24.93 4.10 -18.10
C LEU A 136 25.13 4.79 -19.45
N TYR A 137 24.26 5.75 -19.77
CA TYR A 137 24.47 6.66 -20.90
C TYR A 137 25.67 7.59 -20.69
N VAL A 138 25.90 8.01 -19.44
CA VAL A 138 27.03 8.86 -19.05
C VAL A 138 27.61 8.29 -17.77
N GLU A 139 28.90 7.97 -17.78
CA GLU A 139 29.61 7.57 -16.57
C GLU A 139 30.03 8.77 -15.74
N ASP A 140 29.50 8.82 -14.52
CA ASP A 140 29.84 9.78 -13.49
C ASP A 140 29.63 9.09 -12.12
N ASP A 141 30.51 9.32 -11.15
CA ASP A 141 30.45 8.65 -9.86
C ASP A 141 29.18 9.05 -9.07
N GLY A 142 28.75 10.31 -9.20
CA GLY A 142 27.49 10.78 -8.63
C GLY A 142 26.28 10.07 -9.25
N LYS A 143 26.29 9.89 -10.58
CA LYS A 143 25.26 9.10 -11.29
C LYS A 143 25.28 7.63 -10.92
N LYS A 144 26.44 7.00 -10.79
CA LYS A 144 26.57 5.59 -10.35
C LYS A 144 25.92 5.41 -8.98
N ALA A 145 26.18 6.32 -8.03
CA ALA A 145 25.53 6.31 -6.72
C ALA A 145 24.00 6.51 -6.81
N ALA A 146 23.54 7.49 -7.60
CA ALA A 146 22.11 7.76 -7.78
C ALA A 146 21.36 6.58 -8.42
N VAL A 147 21.91 5.99 -9.49
CA VAL A 147 21.31 4.83 -10.17
C VAL A 147 21.32 3.59 -9.29
N THR A 148 22.36 3.39 -8.47
CA THR A 148 22.40 2.29 -7.49
C THR A 148 21.20 2.37 -6.52
N GLU A 149 20.91 3.57 -6.01
CA GLU A 149 19.76 3.78 -5.13
C GLU A 149 18.42 3.63 -5.86
N GLN A 150 18.32 4.13 -7.10
CA GLN A 150 17.13 3.92 -7.95
C GLN A 150 16.86 2.43 -8.22
N ILE A 151 17.90 1.64 -8.51
CA ILE A 151 17.80 0.19 -8.70
C ILE A 151 17.34 -0.49 -7.41
N ASN A 152 17.90 -0.10 -6.25
CA ASN A 152 17.49 -0.63 -4.95
C ASN A 152 15.99 -0.41 -4.69
N GLN A 153 15.49 0.80 -4.97
CA GLN A 153 14.08 1.15 -4.83
C GLN A 153 13.18 0.42 -5.85
N ALA A 154 13.59 0.39 -7.13
CA ALA A 154 12.85 -0.32 -8.17
C ALA A 154 12.75 -1.82 -7.87
N PHE A 155 13.86 -2.45 -7.47
CA PHE A 155 13.90 -3.84 -7.07
C PHE A 155 13.02 -4.12 -5.84
N ALA A 156 13.13 -3.32 -4.76
CA ALA A 156 12.33 -3.52 -3.56
C ALA A 156 10.82 -3.46 -3.84
N ARG A 157 10.38 -2.58 -4.76
CA ARG A 157 8.98 -2.49 -5.21
C ARG A 157 8.57 -3.64 -6.13
N GLY A 158 9.46 -4.10 -7.01
CA GLY A 158 9.16 -5.09 -8.05
C GLY A 158 9.53 -6.54 -7.74
N ARG A 159 10.24 -6.83 -6.65
CA ARG A 159 10.78 -8.18 -6.40
C ARG A 159 9.70 -9.22 -6.09
N CYS A 160 9.95 -10.47 -6.48
CA CYS A 160 9.19 -11.61 -5.96
C CYS A 160 9.48 -11.87 -4.48
N VAL A 161 8.55 -12.53 -3.80
CA VAL A 161 8.81 -13.17 -2.49
C VAL A 161 10.05 -14.06 -2.57
N ASN A 162 10.89 -14.00 -1.54
CA ASN A 162 12.17 -14.70 -1.40
C ASN A 162 13.29 -14.32 -2.41
N HIS A 163 13.08 -13.36 -3.31
CA HIS A 163 14.17 -12.77 -4.09
C HIS A 163 14.85 -11.67 -3.26
N VAL A 164 16.18 -11.65 -3.26
CA VAL A 164 16.99 -10.63 -2.59
C VAL A 164 17.86 -9.90 -3.60
N LEU A 165 18.13 -8.62 -3.34
CA LEU A 165 19.03 -7.82 -4.17
C LEU A 165 20.47 -8.35 -3.96
N GLY A 166 21.09 -8.76 -5.06
CA GLY A 166 22.48 -9.18 -5.14
C GLY A 166 23.43 -8.00 -5.30
N ASP A 167 24.46 -8.20 -6.10
CA ASP A 167 25.48 -7.20 -6.41
C ASP A 167 25.01 -6.28 -7.54
N ILE A 168 25.31 -4.98 -7.44
CA ILE A 168 25.13 -4.00 -8.52
C ILE A 168 26.53 -3.60 -8.97
N VAL A 169 26.87 -3.95 -10.20
CA VAL A 169 28.16 -3.68 -10.81
C VAL A 169 27.95 -2.80 -12.02
N PHE A 170 28.82 -1.82 -12.23
CA PHE A 170 28.84 -1.02 -13.45
C PHE A 170 29.91 -1.57 -14.38
N TYR A 171 29.61 -1.63 -15.66
CA TYR A 171 30.62 -2.02 -16.64
C TYR A 171 31.73 -0.96 -16.71
N GLU A 172 32.96 -1.41 -16.95
CA GLU A 172 34.08 -0.57 -17.36
C GLU A 172 34.02 -0.37 -18.88
N ILE A 173 34.05 0.89 -19.31
CA ILE A 173 34.05 1.23 -20.74
C ILE A 173 35.46 1.11 -21.33
N SER A 174 35.60 0.21 -22.29
CA SER A 174 36.71 0.19 -23.24
C SER A 174 36.40 1.11 -24.41
N LYS A 175 37.09 2.25 -24.50
CA LYS A 175 36.96 3.18 -25.63
C LYS A 175 37.66 2.57 -26.86
N ILE A 176 36.89 2.39 -27.93
CA ILE A 176 37.34 1.80 -29.20
C ILE A 176 37.30 2.86 -30.29
N ASN A 177 38.45 3.09 -30.92
CA ASN A 177 38.55 3.91 -32.11
C ASN A 177 38.53 3.01 -33.35
N VAL A 178 38.04 3.57 -34.46
CA VAL A 178 37.95 2.87 -35.75
C VAL A 178 38.76 3.61 -36.79
N GLY A 179 39.72 2.92 -37.40
CA GLY A 179 40.45 3.40 -38.57
C GLY A 179 39.71 2.98 -39.82
N MET A 180 39.46 3.93 -40.73
CA MET A 180 38.72 3.64 -41.95
C MET A 180 39.16 4.51 -43.13
N THR A 181 39.09 3.93 -44.32
CA THR A 181 39.24 4.67 -45.58
C THR A 181 37.93 4.58 -46.36
N LEU A 182 37.22 5.71 -46.44
CA LEU A 182 35.88 5.79 -47.03
C LEU A 182 35.93 6.56 -48.36
N ALA A 183 35.39 5.95 -49.42
CA ALA A 183 34.99 6.64 -50.63
C ALA A 183 33.50 6.96 -50.54
N LEU A 184 33.16 8.25 -50.59
CA LEU A 184 31.81 8.79 -50.47
C LEU A 184 31.36 9.37 -51.82
N ARG A 185 30.07 9.26 -52.10
CA ARG A 185 29.41 9.83 -53.28
C ARG A 185 28.18 10.64 -52.89
N ASP A 186 27.78 11.56 -53.75
CA ASP A 186 26.56 12.37 -53.60
C ASP A 186 26.47 13.04 -52.21
N VAL A 187 27.56 13.71 -51.79
CA VAL A 187 27.67 14.33 -50.45
C VAL A 187 27.23 15.79 -50.50
N ASP A 188 26.02 16.09 -50.02
CA ASP A 188 25.52 17.47 -49.89
C ASP A 188 26.09 18.18 -48.64
N ALA A 189 26.19 17.46 -47.52
CA ALA A 189 26.70 17.97 -46.25
C ALA A 189 27.52 16.89 -45.52
N LEU A 190 28.84 17.09 -45.44
CA LEU A 190 29.76 16.07 -44.90
C LEU A 190 29.59 15.83 -43.40
N VAL A 191 29.45 16.89 -42.60
CA VAL A 191 29.37 16.78 -41.13
C VAL A 191 28.15 15.96 -40.68
N PRO A 192 26.90 16.26 -41.11
CA PRO A 192 25.74 15.42 -40.77
C PRO A 192 25.87 13.97 -41.25
N LEU A 193 26.45 13.76 -42.44
CA LEU A 193 26.68 12.43 -42.98
C LEU A 193 27.67 11.62 -42.13
N LEU A 194 28.78 12.24 -41.69
CA LEU A 194 29.73 11.57 -40.80
C LEU A 194 29.14 11.31 -39.41
N ILE A 195 28.32 12.23 -38.89
CA ILE A 195 27.57 11.98 -37.65
C ILE A 195 26.65 10.75 -37.82
N GLU A 196 25.92 10.64 -38.94
CA GLU A 196 25.08 9.49 -39.26
C GLU A 196 25.90 8.18 -39.32
N ILE A 197 27.00 8.17 -40.09
CA ILE A 197 27.89 7.01 -40.25
C ILE A 197 28.48 6.58 -38.90
N TYR A 198 29.08 7.50 -38.14
CA TYR A 198 29.66 7.17 -36.84
C TYR A 198 28.61 6.80 -35.79
N THR A 199 27.38 7.32 -35.90
CA THR A 199 26.26 6.88 -35.03
C THR A 199 25.87 5.43 -35.34
N LEU A 200 25.84 5.02 -36.61
CA LEU A 200 25.62 3.61 -36.98
C LEU A 200 26.72 2.71 -36.41
N ILE A 201 27.99 3.11 -36.55
CA ILE A 201 29.12 2.36 -35.98
C ILE A 201 28.99 2.31 -34.44
N GLY A 202 28.68 3.44 -33.80
CA GLY A 202 28.54 3.53 -32.35
C GLY A 202 27.43 2.64 -31.79
N ARG A 203 26.30 2.52 -32.51
CA ARG A 203 25.19 1.62 -32.14
C ARG A 203 25.45 0.16 -32.45
N GLU A 204 26.28 -0.15 -33.44
CA GLU A 204 26.75 -1.52 -33.66
C GLU A 204 27.71 -1.96 -32.54
N ILE A 205 28.58 -1.05 -32.09
CA ILE A 205 29.52 -1.29 -30.98
C ILE A 205 28.79 -1.39 -29.63
N SER A 206 27.84 -0.49 -29.38
CA SER A 206 27.09 -0.38 -28.13
C SER A 206 25.60 -0.18 -28.44
N PRO A 207 24.84 -1.28 -28.67
CA PRO A 207 23.44 -1.23 -29.05
C PRO A 207 22.55 -0.53 -28.02
N ASP A 208 21.66 0.32 -28.51
CA ASP A 208 20.57 0.92 -27.72
C ASP A 208 19.42 -0.09 -27.57
N VAL A 209 18.70 -0.04 -26.45
CA VAL A 209 17.47 -0.82 -26.28
C VAL A 209 16.26 0.00 -26.73
N THR A 210 15.66 -0.39 -27.86
CA THR A 210 14.51 0.32 -28.42
C THR A 210 13.26 0.17 -27.53
N LYS A 211 12.60 1.30 -27.24
CA LYS A 211 11.32 1.35 -26.51
C LYS A 211 10.19 1.77 -27.46
N TYR A 212 9.02 1.19 -27.27
CA TYR A 212 7.82 1.44 -28.09
C TYR A 212 6.65 1.95 -27.25
N THR A 213 5.77 2.75 -27.85
CA THR A 213 4.44 2.99 -27.27
C THR A 213 3.49 1.83 -27.60
N ALA A 214 2.44 1.64 -26.80
CA ALA A 214 1.43 0.61 -27.04
C ALA A 214 0.77 0.78 -28.43
N GLN A 215 0.53 2.02 -28.86
CA GLN A 215 -0.02 2.30 -30.19
C GLN A 215 0.93 1.86 -31.32
N GLN A 216 2.24 2.05 -31.17
CA GLN A 216 3.22 1.57 -32.13
C GLN A 216 3.23 0.04 -32.22
N LEU A 217 3.07 -0.65 -31.08
CA LEU A 217 2.99 -2.12 -31.04
C LEU A 217 1.70 -2.65 -31.65
N VAL A 218 0.55 -2.00 -31.43
CA VAL A 218 -0.70 -2.30 -32.13
C VAL A 218 -0.54 -2.11 -33.64
N ASN A 219 0.09 -1.02 -34.08
CA ASN A 219 0.35 -0.76 -35.50
C ASN A 219 1.31 -1.79 -36.12
N LYS A 220 2.18 -2.42 -35.31
CA LYS A 220 3.03 -3.56 -35.69
C LYS A 220 2.28 -4.90 -35.72
N GLY A 221 1.00 -4.94 -35.35
CA GLY A 221 0.16 -6.13 -35.37
C GLY A 221 0.15 -6.94 -34.08
N LEU A 222 0.71 -6.43 -32.98
CA LEU A 222 0.62 -7.10 -31.68
C LEU A 222 -0.79 -6.98 -31.10
N ARG A 223 -1.25 -8.03 -30.44
CA ARG A 223 -2.52 -8.00 -29.69
C ARG A 223 -2.30 -7.29 -28.36
N VAL A 224 -3.35 -6.66 -27.85
CA VAL A 224 -3.31 -5.93 -26.57
C VAL A 224 -2.79 -6.82 -25.43
N GLY A 225 -3.23 -8.08 -25.34
CA GLY A 225 -2.75 -9.03 -24.33
C GLY A 225 -1.27 -9.42 -24.45
N ASP A 226 -0.64 -9.19 -25.61
CA ASP A 226 0.78 -9.45 -25.83
C ASP A 226 1.65 -8.20 -25.52
N ILE A 227 1.05 -7.01 -25.52
CA ILE A 227 1.73 -5.73 -25.23
C ILE A 227 1.95 -5.56 -23.72
N TYR A 228 0.91 -5.79 -22.94
CA TYR A 228 0.89 -5.52 -21.50
C TYR A 228 1.41 -6.73 -20.68
N GLN A 229 2.40 -7.44 -21.20
CA GLN A 229 3.05 -8.55 -20.49
C GLN A 229 4.26 -8.08 -19.68
N GLY A 230 4.49 -8.72 -18.53
CA GLY A 230 5.58 -8.34 -17.62
C GLY A 230 5.20 -7.15 -16.74
N PRO A 231 6.20 -6.51 -16.09
CA PRO A 231 5.96 -5.41 -15.19
C PRO A 231 5.41 -4.18 -15.89
N ARG A 232 4.75 -3.33 -15.11
CA ARG A 232 4.33 -2.01 -15.56
C ARG A 232 5.55 -1.11 -15.76
N LEU A 233 5.66 -0.51 -16.95
CA LEU A 233 6.75 0.37 -17.37
C LEU A 233 6.19 1.77 -17.68
N GLU A 234 6.89 2.82 -17.26
CA GLU A 234 6.47 4.20 -17.47
C GLU A 234 6.98 4.75 -18.80
N HIS A 235 8.20 4.39 -19.21
CA HIS A 235 8.91 5.00 -20.34
C HIS A 235 8.89 4.14 -21.60
N GLY A 236 7.89 3.28 -21.76
CA GLY A 236 7.63 2.50 -22.97
C GLY A 236 7.93 1.00 -22.84
N PHE A 237 7.51 0.24 -23.83
CA PHE A 237 7.59 -1.22 -23.86
C PHE A 237 8.83 -1.70 -24.60
N VAL A 238 9.44 -2.77 -24.09
CA VAL A 238 10.61 -3.43 -24.70
C VAL A 238 10.26 -4.86 -25.10
N LEU A 239 10.37 -5.17 -26.39
CA LEU A 239 10.11 -6.51 -26.93
C LEU A 239 11.27 -7.47 -26.62
N ASP A 240 10.98 -8.77 -26.53
CA ASP A 240 12.01 -9.80 -26.31
C ASP A 240 13.08 -9.80 -27.42
N GLU A 241 12.70 -9.51 -28.67
CA GLU A 241 13.64 -9.39 -29.79
C GLU A 241 14.67 -8.27 -29.57
N GLU A 242 14.26 -7.14 -29.00
CA GLU A 242 15.16 -6.01 -28.69
C GLU A 242 16.09 -6.36 -27.53
N LEU A 243 15.59 -7.09 -26.51
CA LEU A 243 16.41 -7.61 -25.42
C LEU A 243 17.49 -8.57 -25.96
N ASN A 244 17.13 -9.48 -26.86
CA ASN A 244 18.07 -10.46 -27.41
C ASN A 244 19.14 -9.81 -28.31
N LYS A 245 18.76 -8.82 -29.13
CA LYS A 245 19.69 -8.07 -29.99
C LYS A 245 20.67 -7.20 -29.21
N SER A 246 20.26 -6.69 -28.06
CA SER A 246 21.08 -5.84 -27.18
C SER A 246 21.88 -6.65 -26.14
N ALA A 247 22.01 -7.97 -26.33
CA ALA A 247 22.89 -8.79 -25.51
C ALA A 247 24.35 -8.39 -25.75
N TYR A 248 25.13 -8.27 -24.67
CA TYR A 248 26.52 -7.86 -24.75
C TYR A 248 27.35 -8.91 -25.47
N SER A 249 28.29 -8.43 -26.29
CA SER A 249 29.38 -9.24 -26.81
C SER A 249 30.68 -8.71 -26.22
N VAL A 250 31.53 -9.59 -25.69
CA VAL A 250 32.92 -9.26 -25.32
C VAL A 250 33.86 -9.18 -26.52
N ARG A 251 33.32 -9.44 -27.72
CA ARG A 251 34.02 -9.42 -29.00
C ARG A 251 33.29 -8.56 -30.01
N LEU A 252 34.03 -7.68 -30.66
CA LEU A 252 33.55 -6.96 -31.83
C LEU A 252 34.15 -7.58 -33.09
N PHE A 253 33.31 -7.76 -34.12
CA PHE A 253 33.75 -8.22 -35.42
C PHE A 253 33.61 -7.08 -36.43
N SER A 254 34.67 -6.81 -37.20
CA SER A 254 34.62 -5.79 -38.25
C SER A 254 33.58 -6.12 -39.32
N SER A 255 33.27 -7.40 -39.55
CA SER A 255 32.24 -7.84 -40.49
C SER A 255 30.86 -7.27 -40.19
N ASN A 256 30.49 -7.13 -38.92
CA ASN A 256 29.17 -6.63 -38.53
C ASN A 256 29.06 -5.13 -38.81
N ILE A 257 30.11 -4.37 -38.46
CA ILE A 257 30.18 -2.94 -38.76
C ILE A 257 30.20 -2.71 -40.27
N LEU A 258 31.00 -3.50 -41.01
CA LEU A 258 31.09 -3.41 -42.46
C LEU A 258 29.75 -3.74 -43.15
N SER A 259 28.98 -4.72 -42.66
CA SER A 259 27.64 -4.99 -43.20
C SER A 259 26.71 -3.80 -43.02
N THR A 260 26.73 -3.17 -41.83
CA THR A 260 25.91 -1.98 -41.54
C THR A 260 26.32 -0.78 -42.41
N LEU A 261 27.62 -0.59 -42.66
CA LEU A 261 28.12 0.48 -43.52
C LEU A 261 27.84 0.23 -45.01
N HIS A 262 27.87 -1.03 -45.47
CA HIS A 262 27.63 -1.36 -46.88
C HIS A 262 26.21 -1.01 -47.34
N GLU A 263 25.23 -1.01 -46.43
CA GLU A 263 23.84 -0.64 -46.70
C GLU A 263 23.64 0.88 -46.85
N HIS A 264 24.64 1.69 -46.49
CA HIS A 264 24.51 3.15 -46.46
C HIS A 264 24.61 3.78 -47.86
N LYS A 265 23.55 4.47 -48.30
CA LYS A 265 23.39 5.04 -49.65
C LYS A 265 24.56 5.89 -50.18
N HIS A 266 25.19 6.67 -49.30
CA HIS A 266 26.26 7.64 -49.63
C HIS A 266 27.69 7.06 -49.56
N ILE A 267 27.85 5.80 -49.15
CA ILE A 267 29.15 5.13 -49.15
C ILE A 267 29.29 4.41 -50.50
N GLU A 268 30.26 4.82 -51.31
CA GLU A 268 30.60 4.13 -52.56
C GLU A 268 31.43 2.88 -52.27
N GLN A 269 32.44 3.00 -51.41
CA GLN A 269 33.32 1.90 -51.03
C GLN A 269 33.99 2.14 -49.66
N VAL A 270 34.06 1.09 -48.84
CA VAL A 270 34.97 1.03 -47.69
C VAL A 270 36.26 0.34 -48.15
N GLN A 271 37.34 1.11 -48.34
CA GLN A 271 38.60 0.60 -48.90
C GLN A 271 39.46 -0.10 -47.84
N ALA A 272 39.39 0.35 -46.59
CA ALA A 272 40.06 -0.25 -45.45
C ALA A 272 39.26 0.01 -44.18
N PHE A 273 39.26 -0.96 -43.25
CA PHE A 273 38.69 -0.83 -41.91
C PHE A 273 39.53 -1.63 -40.93
N HIS A 274 39.80 -1.06 -39.75
CA HIS A 274 40.43 -1.76 -38.64
C HIS A 274 40.08 -1.07 -37.32
N PHE A 275 40.22 -1.79 -36.22
CA PHE A 275 40.15 -1.18 -34.89
C PHE A 275 41.48 -0.51 -34.56
N VAL A 276 41.44 0.59 -33.79
CA VAL A 276 42.60 1.31 -33.30
C VAL A 276 42.58 1.23 -31.78
N ASN A 277 43.58 0.56 -31.21
CA ASN A 277 43.75 0.47 -29.77
C ASN A 277 44.19 1.84 -29.23
N GLY A 278 43.40 2.44 -28.34
CA GLY A 278 43.82 3.61 -27.56
C GLY A 278 44.90 3.22 -26.53
N GLU A 279 45.62 4.20 -25.97
CA GLU A 279 46.69 3.98 -24.98
C GLU A 279 46.23 3.27 -23.68
N GLY A 280 44.92 3.01 -23.51
CA GLY A 280 44.33 2.23 -22.41
C GLY A 280 43.95 0.78 -22.72
N ALA A 281 44.00 0.33 -23.98
CA ALA A 281 43.65 -1.05 -24.36
C ALA A 281 44.82 -2.02 -24.09
N GLN A 282 45.22 -2.16 -22.82
CA GLN A 282 46.43 -2.94 -22.46
C GLN A 282 46.29 -4.46 -22.60
N ASN A 283 45.13 -5.03 -22.94
CA ASN A 283 45.02 -6.46 -23.21
C ASN A 283 43.97 -6.74 -24.29
N ASN A 284 44.41 -6.93 -25.54
CA ASN A 284 43.64 -7.70 -26.51
C ASN A 284 43.71 -9.17 -26.06
N TYR A 285 42.78 -9.59 -25.20
CA TYR A 285 42.74 -10.95 -24.68
C TYR A 285 42.66 -11.93 -25.87
N ASN A 286 43.74 -12.67 -26.12
CA ASN A 286 43.81 -13.77 -27.10
C ASN A 286 43.74 -13.44 -28.60
N ALA A 287 44.01 -12.22 -29.07
CA ALA A 287 44.23 -12.04 -30.51
C ALA A 287 45.59 -12.63 -30.91
N GLN A 288 45.59 -13.60 -31.83
CA GLN A 288 46.81 -13.98 -32.55
C GLN A 288 47.29 -12.79 -33.39
N ASP A 289 48.60 -12.53 -33.44
CA ASP A 289 49.21 -11.50 -34.30
C ASP A 289 48.59 -11.54 -35.71
N GLY A 290 47.97 -10.44 -36.14
CA GLY A 290 47.32 -10.29 -37.45
C GLY A 290 45.79 -10.47 -37.49
N TYR A 291 45.13 -10.87 -36.39
CA TYR A 291 43.65 -10.92 -36.30
C TYR A 291 43.01 -9.61 -35.82
N GLU A 292 43.83 -8.62 -35.44
CA GLU A 292 43.44 -7.30 -34.92
C GLU A 292 42.65 -6.45 -35.94
N PHE A 293 42.76 -6.79 -37.22
CA PHE A 293 41.99 -6.19 -38.32
C PHE A 293 40.54 -6.68 -38.36
N TRP A 294 40.26 -7.86 -37.79
CA TRP A 294 39.00 -8.58 -37.97
C TRP A 294 38.17 -8.66 -36.69
N GLN A 295 38.83 -8.68 -35.53
CA GLN A 295 38.16 -8.74 -34.24
C GLN A 295 38.94 -8.02 -33.15
N VAL A 296 38.21 -7.52 -32.16
CA VAL A 296 38.77 -7.04 -30.88
C VAL A 296 38.02 -7.69 -29.73
N GLN A 297 38.76 -8.21 -28.75
CA GLN A 297 38.24 -8.78 -27.53
C GLN A 297 38.67 -7.93 -26.32
N PHE A 298 37.71 -7.51 -25.50
CA PHE A 298 37.93 -6.62 -24.35
C PHE A 298 37.57 -7.26 -23.00
N GLY A 299 37.12 -8.51 -22.99
CA GLY A 299 36.80 -9.26 -21.77
C GLY A 299 36.87 -10.77 -21.98
N SER A 300 36.79 -11.53 -20.87
CA SER A 300 36.72 -13.00 -20.89
C SER A 300 35.42 -13.50 -21.53
N ASP A 301 35.45 -14.67 -22.17
CA ASP A 301 34.24 -15.35 -22.68
C ASP A 301 33.34 -15.90 -21.57
N ASP A 302 33.79 -15.87 -20.31
CA ASP A 302 32.98 -16.28 -19.17
C ASP A 302 31.93 -15.21 -18.85
N ASN A 303 30.68 -15.46 -19.25
CA ASN A 303 29.54 -14.57 -19.04
C ASN A 303 29.36 -14.13 -17.58
N ALA A 304 29.85 -14.92 -16.61
CA ALA A 304 29.76 -14.61 -15.18
C ALA A 304 30.72 -13.48 -14.72
N GLN A 305 31.67 -13.05 -15.57
CA GLN A 305 32.69 -12.04 -15.25
C GLN A 305 32.85 -10.98 -16.35
N ILE A 306 31.81 -10.72 -17.15
CA ILE A 306 31.87 -9.60 -18.10
C ILE A 306 31.82 -8.30 -17.30
N VAL A 307 32.98 -7.69 -17.10
CA VAL A 307 33.13 -6.38 -16.45
C VAL A 307 33.36 -5.29 -17.51
N ASN A 308 33.83 -5.64 -18.70
CA ASN A 308 34.23 -4.65 -19.71
C ASN A 308 33.30 -4.67 -20.91
N ILE A 309 32.94 -3.49 -21.41
CA ILE A 309 32.18 -3.34 -22.66
C ILE A 309 32.80 -2.26 -23.56
N ALA A 310 32.55 -2.36 -24.86
CA ALA A 310 33.05 -1.38 -25.81
C ALA A 310 32.10 -0.19 -25.98
N GLN A 311 32.68 0.99 -26.15
CA GLN A 311 32.01 2.18 -26.68
C GLN A 311 32.90 2.89 -27.69
N LEU A 312 32.28 3.64 -28.60
CA LEU A 312 33.01 4.44 -29.58
C LEU A 312 33.81 5.56 -28.88
N GLY A 313 35.11 5.63 -29.12
CA GLY A 313 36.04 6.57 -28.49
C GLY A 313 36.01 7.99 -29.03
N PHE A 314 34.83 8.52 -29.41
CA PHE A 314 34.70 9.83 -30.08
C PHE A 314 35.09 11.04 -29.19
N GLU A 315 35.45 10.82 -27.94
CA GLU A 315 35.98 11.84 -27.01
C GLU A 315 37.52 11.90 -27.05
N GLU A 316 38.20 10.89 -27.58
CA GLU A 316 39.66 10.80 -27.58
C GLU A 316 40.29 11.69 -28.66
N ALA A 317 41.44 12.31 -28.36
CA ALA A 317 42.16 13.16 -29.30
C ALA A 317 42.54 12.43 -30.61
N GLU A 318 42.79 11.12 -30.50
CA GLU A 318 43.24 10.26 -31.61
C GLU A 318 42.10 9.79 -32.54
N PHE A 319 40.84 10.05 -32.19
CA PHE A 319 39.65 9.47 -32.85
C PHE A 319 39.65 9.61 -34.38
N PHE A 320 40.03 10.77 -34.91
CA PHE A 320 40.03 11.03 -36.36
C PHE A 320 41.36 10.73 -37.05
N LYS A 321 42.44 10.37 -36.32
CA LYS A 321 43.78 10.25 -36.94
C LYS A 321 43.91 9.12 -37.95
N ALA A 322 43.08 8.09 -37.83
CA ALA A 322 43.05 6.94 -38.74
C ALA A 322 41.90 7.01 -39.77
N LEU A 323 41.28 8.18 -39.96
CA LEU A 323 40.22 8.42 -40.94
C LEU A 323 40.81 9.01 -42.24
N ASN A 324 40.60 8.32 -43.37
CA ASN A 324 40.89 8.83 -44.71
C ASN A 324 39.59 8.94 -45.51
N LEU A 325 39.29 10.12 -46.06
CA LEU A 325 38.09 10.37 -46.83
C LEU A 325 38.42 10.67 -48.29
N TYR A 326 37.67 10.08 -49.20
CA TYR A 326 37.66 10.43 -50.62
C TYR A 326 36.24 10.85 -51.01
N ILE A 327 36.07 12.06 -51.53
CA ILE A 327 34.79 12.55 -52.05
C ILE A 327 34.96 12.72 -53.55
N ASP A 328 34.15 12.02 -54.34
CA ASP A 328 34.24 12.01 -55.80
C ASP A 328 35.67 11.73 -56.33
N GLY A 329 36.39 10.83 -55.64
CA GLY A 329 37.75 10.40 -55.96
C GLY A 329 38.87 11.36 -55.53
N GLN A 330 38.57 12.48 -54.87
CA GLN A 330 39.57 13.42 -54.33
C GLN A 330 39.76 13.23 -52.81
N PRO A 331 41.00 13.22 -52.28
CA PRO A 331 41.24 13.13 -50.85
C PRO A 331 40.71 14.38 -50.12
N TYR A 332 39.96 14.19 -49.05
CA TYR A 332 39.41 15.24 -48.20
C TYR A 332 39.99 15.13 -46.78
N GLN A 333 40.32 16.27 -46.17
CA GLN A 333 40.84 16.37 -44.81
C GLN A 333 39.89 17.21 -43.98
N LEU A 334 39.46 16.68 -42.83
CA LEU A 334 38.54 17.37 -41.92
C LEU A 334 39.24 18.54 -41.21
N SER A 335 38.60 19.71 -41.22
CA SER A 335 39.06 20.85 -40.43
C SER A 335 38.76 20.67 -38.94
N ASP A 336 39.49 21.37 -38.07
CA ASP A 336 39.27 21.32 -36.62
C ASP A 336 37.82 21.69 -36.22
N THR A 337 37.19 22.61 -36.98
CA THR A 337 35.79 22.99 -36.74
C THR A 337 34.81 21.89 -37.11
N GLU A 338 35.06 21.17 -38.23
CA GLU A 338 34.23 20.03 -38.63
C GLU A 338 34.38 18.88 -37.64
N GLN A 339 35.61 18.59 -37.20
CA GLN A 339 35.86 17.58 -36.17
C GLN A 339 35.12 17.91 -34.87
N ALA A 340 35.14 19.16 -34.42
CA ALA A 340 34.40 19.59 -33.23
C ALA A 340 32.89 19.44 -33.39
N GLN A 341 32.32 19.82 -34.55
CA GLN A 341 30.89 19.64 -34.84
C GLN A 341 30.47 18.17 -34.89
N ILE A 342 31.31 17.29 -35.45
CA ILE A 342 31.06 15.85 -35.47
C ILE A 342 31.06 15.28 -34.04
N ARG A 343 32.05 15.65 -33.22
CA ARG A 343 32.09 15.22 -31.80
C ARG A 343 30.86 15.66 -31.02
N ASP A 344 30.45 16.92 -31.18
CA ASP A 344 29.24 17.45 -30.54
C ASP A 344 27.98 16.71 -31.01
N GLY A 345 27.86 16.44 -32.32
CA GLY A 345 26.77 15.64 -32.88
C GLY A 345 26.73 14.20 -32.35
N LEU A 346 27.88 13.58 -32.12
CA LEU A 346 27.98 12.21 -31.59
C LEU A 346 27.63 12.09 -30.11
N THR A 347 27.47 13.20 -29.39
CA THR A 347 26.92 13.19 -28.01
C THR A 347 25.51 12.58 -27.93
N ILE A 348 24.81 12.44 -29.06
CA ILE A 348 23.53 11.71 -29.16
C ILE A 348 23.64 10.25 -28.70
N LEU A 349 24.81 9.60 -28.82
CA LEU A 349 25.06 8.23 -28.35
C LEU A 349 25.06 8.10 -26.82
N ASN A 350 25.20 9.24 -26.12
CA ASN A 350 25.22 9.34 -24.67
C ASN A 350 23.90 9.93 -24.12
N ARG A 351 22.81 9.89 -24.90
CA ARG A 351 21.49 10.40 -24.48
C ARG A 351 20.43 9.31 -24.53
N PRO A 352 19.54 9.23 -23.52
CA PRO A 352 18.43 8.30 -23.55
C PRO A 352 17.43 8.64 -24.67
N TYR A 353 16.96 7.61 -25.35
CA TYR A 353 15.78 7.73 -26.22
C TYR A 353 14.51 7.74 -25.37
N LEU A 354 13.72 8.81 -25.45
CA LEU A 354 12.43 8.95 -24.76
C LEU A 354 11.27 8.90 -25.77
N PRO A 355 10.30 7.98 -25.63
CA PRO A 355 9.13 7.96 -26.49
C PRO A 355 8.19 9.17 -26.22
N PRO A 356 7.44 9.66 -27.22
CA PRO A 356 6.61 10.86 -27.06
C PRO A 356 5.28 10.62 -26.32
N GLN A 357 4.91 11.58 -25.46
CA GLN A 357 3.60 11.87 -24.83
C GLN A 357 2.99 10.82 -23.89
N SER A 358 2.72 9.59 -24.33
CA SER A 358 2.13 8.52 -23.49
C SER A 358 2.51 7.15 -24.03
N SER A 359 2.96 6.29 -23.13
CA SER A 359 3.34 4.91 -23.45
C SER A 359 2.13 4.01 -23.72
N TYR A 360 0.93 4.36 -23.27
CA TYR A 360 -0.24 3.46 -23.26
C TYR A 360 -1.31 3.78 -24.32
N LEU A 361 -2.29 2.88 -24.50
CA LEU A 361 -3.40 3.05 -25.44
C LEU A 361 -4.36 4.16 -24.99
N THR A 362 -4.93 4.87 -25.96
CA THR A 362 -5.98 5.87 -25.70
C THR A 362 -7.31 5.17 -25.40
N ALA A 363 -8.03 5.67 -24.39
CA ALA A 363 -9.36 5.18 -24.04
C ALA A 363 -10.35 5.33 -25.21
N LEU A 364 -11.36 4.45 -25.25
CA LEU A 364 -12.42 4.51 -26.26
C LEU A 364 -13.25 5.79 -26.11
N PRO A 365 -13.72 6.39 -27.22
CA PRO A 365 -14.55 7.59 -27.18
C PRO A 365 -15.90 7.28 -26.53
N ALA A 366 -16.42 8.23 -25.74
CA ALA A 366 -17.71 8.10 -25.10
C ALA A 366 -18.86 8.05 -26.12
N THR A 367 -19.78 7.11 -25.95
CA THR A 367 -21.04 7.04 -26.71
C THR A 367 -22.14 7.87 -26.04
N PRO A 368 -23.04 8.49 -26.80
CA PRO A 368 -24.17 9.23 -26.23
C PRO A 368 -25.15 8.30 -25.51
N HIS A 369 -25.76 8.80 -24.44
CA HIS A 369 -26.82 8.10 -23.70
C HIS A 369 -28.14 8.07 -24.48
N ILE A 370 -28.88 6.96 -24.36
CA ILE A 370 -30.22 6.78 -24.94
C ILE A 370 -31.19 6.46 -23.80
N ALA A 371 -32.36 7.10 -23.77
CA ALA A 371 -33.41 6.77 -22.82
C ALA A 371 -34.09 5.43 -23.22
N LEU A 372 -33.75 4.35 -22.53
CA LEU A 372 -34.24 3.00 -22.85
C LEU A 372 -35.54 2.63 -22.12
N SER A 373 -35.79 3.24 -20.96
CA SER A 373 -36.93 2.90 -20.09
C SER A 373 -38.26 3.54 -20.48
N GLU A 374 -38.28 4.46 -21.45
CA GLU A 374 -39.52 5.08 -21.91
C GLU A 374 -40.49 4.00 -22.41
N TYR A 375 -41.70 4.00 -21.85
CA TYR A 375 -42.75 3.04 -22.17
C TYR A 375 -44.04 3.79 -22.54
N HIS A 376 -44.60 3.44 -23.70
CA HIS A 376 -45.92 3.89 -24.11
C HIS A 376 -46.94 2.80 -23.80
N SER A 377 -47.95 3.14 -22.98
CA SER A 377 -48.98 2.18 -22.57
C SER A 377 -49.74 1.61 -23.76
N LEU A 378 -49.99 0.31 -23.72
CA LEU A 378 -50.78 -0.40 -24.71
C LEU A 378 -52.22 0.14 -24.80
N GLN A 379 -52.72 0.81 -23.77
CA GLN A 379 -54.04 1.44 -23.77
C GLN A 379 -54.14 2.59 -24.78
N HIS A 380 -53.02 3.25 -25.12
CA HIS A 380 -52.97 4.27 -26.17
C HIS A 380 -52.92 3.68 -27.58
N GLU A 381 -52.47 2.43 -27.71
CA GLU A 381 -52.36 1.70 -28.98
C GLU A 381 -53.66 0.97 -29.37
N MET A 382 -54.62 0.91 -28.45
CA MET A 382 -55.93 0.33 -28.70
C MET A 382 -56.77 1.22 -29.63
N PRO A 383 -57.58 0.65 -30.54
CA PRO A 383 -58.43 1.43 -31.43
C PRO A 383 -59.42 2.34 -30.68
N ASP A 384 -59.68 3.54 -31.22
CA ASP A 384 -60.55 4.58 -30.62
C ASP A 384 -61.95 4.06 -30.23
N VAL A 385 -62.47 3.03 -30.91
CA VAL A 385 -63.76 2.40 -30.61
C VAL A 385 -63.85 1.84 -29.18
N PHE A 386 -62.71 1.52 -28.55
CA PHE A 386 -62.65 1.07 -27.16
C PHE A 386 -62.71 2.23 -26.14
N ALA A 387 -62.62 3.48 -26.59
CA ALA A 387 -62.79 4.71 -25.79
C ALA A 387 -61.88 4.82 -24.55
N LEU A 388 -60.67 4.25 -24.62
CA LEU A 388 -59.73 4.22 -23.49
C LEU A 388 -59.03 5.57 -23.23
N THR A 389 -58.85 6.39 -24.26
CA THR A 389 -58.07 7.64 -24.23
C THR A 389 -58.92 8.91 -24.23
N GLU A 390 -60.16 8.85 -24.70
CA GLU A 390 -61.00 10.02 -24.98
C GLU A 390 -61.73 10.61 -23.76
N GLN A 391 -61.79 9.90 -22.63
CA GLN A 391 -62.56 10.32 -21.45
C GLN A 391 -61.67 10.63 -20.23
N VAL A 392 -61.90 11.79 -19.60
CA VAL A 392 -61.36 12.09 -18.27
C VAL A 392 -62.12 11.25 -17.24
N LEU A 393 -61.45 10.23 -16.72
CA LEU A 393 -61.95 9.26 -15.76
C LEU A 393 -61.44 9.49 -14.32
N ASN A 394 -60.77 10.62 -14.03
CA ASN A 394 -60.25 10.95 -12.70
C ASN A 394 -61.33 11.52 -11.74
N GLY A 395 -62.61 11.43 -12.12
CA GLY A 395 -63.73 11.99 -11.37
C GLY A 395 -64.65 10.92 -10.82
N ARG A 396 -65.66 11.31 -10.04
CA ARG A 396 -66.65 10.37 -9.47
C ARG A 396 -67.25 9.46 -10.55
N ILE A 397 -67.27 8.16 -10.27
CA ILE A 397 -67.93 7.16 -11.12
C ILE A 397 -69.45 7.39 -11.02
N ASP A 398 -70.03 7.95 -12.08
CA ASP A 398 -71.43 8.41 -12.14
C ASP A 398 -72.29 7.62 -13.14
N SER A 399 -71.71 6.65 -13.84
CA SER A 399 -72.39 5.84 -14.85
C SER A 399 -71.82 4.42 -14.96
N GLU A 400 -72.69 3.47 -15.31
CA GLU A 400 -72.32 2.07 -15.56
C GLU A 400 -71.26 1.95 -16.67
N LYS A 401 -71.37 2.77 -17.72
CA LYS A 401 -70.40 2.82 -18.81
C LYS A 401 -68.99 3.20 -18.33
N LYS A 402 -68.85 4.18 -17.42
CA LYS A 402 -67.55 4.52 -16.81
C LYS A 402 -67.02 3.38 -15.94
N ALA A 403 -67.90 2.69 -15.20
CA ALA A 403 -67.49 1.55 -14.38
C ALA A 403 -66.98 0.36 -15.22
N GLN A 404 -67.66 0.02 -16.32
CA GLN A 404 -67.23 -1.02 -17.27
C GLN A 404 -65.92 -0.65 -17.96
N LEU A 405 -65.75 0.63 -18.33
CA LEU A 405 -64.50 1.13 -18.91
C LEU A 405 -63.33 1.04 -17.91
N LEU A 406 -63.55 1.41 -16.65
CA LEU A 406 -62.55 1.23 -15.59
C LEU A 406 -62.23 -0.25 -15.34
N GLN A 407 -63.22 -1.14 -15.38
CA GLN A 407 -62.99 -2.58 -15.28
C GLN A 407 -62.07 -3.07 -16.41
N PHE A 408 -62.32 -2.65 -17.65
CA PHE A 408 -61.48 -3.04 -18.78
C PHE A 408 -60.07 -2.44 -18.67
N LYS A 409 -59.94 -1.17 -18.25
CA LYS A 409 -58.64 -0.57 -17.92
C LYS A 409 -57.89 -1.35 -16.84
N GLY A 410 -58.59 -1.79 -15.78
CA GLY A 410 -58.02 -2.64 -14.74
C GLY A 410 -57.52 -3.99 -15.27
N TYR A 411 -58.19 -4.57 -16.26
CA TYR A 411 -57.71 -5.77 -16.94
C TYR A 411 -56.43 -5.51 -17.76
N LEU A 412 -56.40 -4.41 -18.53
CA LEU A 412 -55.22 -4.03 -19.34
C LEU A 412 -54.01 -3.65 -18.48
N GLN A 413 -54.24 -3.08 -17.30
CA GLN A 413 -53.21 -2.72 -16.33
C GLN A 413 -52.29 -3.90 -15.96
N LEU A 414 -52.82 -5.13 -15.92
CA LEU A 414 -52.05 -6.34 -15.62
C LEU A 414 -50.94 -6.60 -16.64
N PHE A 415 -51.15 -6.19 -17.90
CA PHE A 415 -50.17 -6.29 -18.97
C PHE A 415 -49.26 -5.06 -18.99
N ASP A 416 -49.85 -3.87 -18.89
CA ASP A 416 -49.12 -2.59 -18.94
C ASP A 416 -48.04 -2.49 -17.85
N GLN A 417 -48.36 -2.84 -16.60
CA GLN A 417 -47.39 -2.73 -15.52
C GLN A 417 -46.18 -3.64 -15.76
N VAL A 418 -46.41 -4.88 -16.20
CA VAL A 418 -45.34 -5.83 -16.52
C VAL A 418 -44.48 -5.29 -17.67
N LEU A 419 -45.09 -4.78 -18.75
CA LEU A 419 -44.37 -4.25 -19.90
C LEU A 419 -43.59 -2.98 -19.56
N ALA A 420 -44.15 -2.09 -18.74
CA ALA A 420 -43.47 -0.91 -18.24
C ALA A 420 -42.25 -1.31 -17.41
N ASP A 421 -42.41 -2.26 -16.49
CA ASP A 421 -41.31 -2.76 -15.66
C ASP A 421 -40.23 -3.45 -16.53
N GLN A 422 -40.60 -4.18 -17.59
CA GLN A 422 -39.64 -4.79 -18.53
C GLN A 422 -38.80 -3.73 -19.27
N HIS A 423 -39.41 -2.65 -19.72
CA HIS A 423 -38.67 -1.51 -20.30
C HIS A 423 -37.74 -0.88 -19.27
N LYS A 424 -38.22 -0.75 -18.02
CA LYS A 424 -37.42 -0.19 -16.94
C LYS A 424 -36.22 -1.06 -16.56
N GLN A 425 -36.29 -2.39 -16.75
CA GLN A 425 -35.13 -3.27 -16.51
C GLN A 425 -33.91 -2.91 -17.35
N LEU A 426 -34.09 -2.29 -18.52
CA LEU A 426 -32.98 -1.90 -19.39
C LEU A 426 -32.04 -0.88 -18.72
N ASP A 427 -32.59 -0.03 -17.84
CA ASP A 427 -31.81 0.96 -17.09
C ASP A 427 -30.87 0.32 -16.05
N ILE A 428 -31.09 -0.96 -15.70
CA ILE A 428 -30.30 -1.68 -14.69
C ILE A 428 -28.99 -2.18 -15.28
N LEU A 429 -28.92 -2.42 -16.60
CA LEU A 429 -27.78 -3.06 -17.24
C LEU A 429 -26.44 -2.39 -16.89
N PRO A 430 -26.32 -1.04 -16.91
CA PRO A 430 -25.08 -0.39 -16.51
C PRO A 430 -24.72 -0.62 -15.04
N ASP A 431 -25.68 -0.78 -14.13
CA ASP A 431 -25.41 -0.97 -12.69
C ASP A 431 -25.02 -2.42 -12.36
N ILE A 432 -25.69 -3.40 -12.98
CA ILE A 432 -25.43 -4.83 -12.75
C ILE A 432 -24.16 -5.28 -13.47
N LEU A 433 -23.85 -4.75 -14.66
CA LEU A 433 -22.75 -5.25 -15.50
C LEU A 433 -21.45 -4.43 -15.38
N SER A 434 -21.44 -3.34 -14.61
CA SER A 434 -20.24 -2.53 -14.39
C SER A 434 -19.53 -2.87 -13.07
N LEU A 435 -18.36 -2.25 -12.85
CA LEU A 435 -17.68 -2.35 -11.57
C LEU A 435 -18.49 -1.64 -10.47
N PRO A 436 -18.72 -2.30 -9.30
CA PRO A 436 -19.50 -1.73 -8.22
C PRO A 436 -18.81 -0.51 -7.64
N GLN A 437 -19.59 0.51 -7.29
CA GLN A 437 -19.07 1.74 -6.69
C GLN A 437 -18.72 1.54 -5.21
N PRO A 438 -17.48 1.84 -4.77
CA PRO A 438 -17.08 1.69 -3.36
C PRO A 438 -17.98 2.43 -2.37
N SER A 439 -18.53 3.58 -2.76
CA SER A 439 -19.44 4.38 -1.93
C SER A 439 -20.73 3.66 -1.53
N LEU A 440 -21.15 2.63 -2.28
CA LEU A 440 -22.36 1.86 -2.03
C LEU A 440 -22.16 0.76 -0.99
N PHE A 441 -21.00 0.09 -0.98
CA PHE A 441 -20.80 -1.11 -0.17
C PHE A 441 -19.76 -0.95 0.94
N GLU A 442 -18.80 -0.02 0.83
CA GLU A 442 -17.63 -0.01 1.72
C GLU A 442 -18.00 0.43 3.15
N VAL A 443 -19.02 1.29 3.31
CA VAL A 443 -19.56 1.65 4.63
C VAL A 443 -20.17 0.43 5.32
N LEU A 444 -21.00 -0.33 4.61
CA LEU A 444 -21.56 -1.59 5.11
C LEU A 444 -20.45 -2.60 5.44
N GLY A 445 -19.43 -2.66 4.58
CA GLY A 445 -18.26 -3.51 4.79
C GLY A 445 -17.51 -3.18 6.07
N LYS A 446 -17.24 -1.90 6.35
CA LYS A 446 -16.59 -1.47 7.60
C LYS A 446 -17.42 -1.82 8.83
N ILE A 447 -18.74 -1.63 8.78
CA ILE A 447 -19.65 -2.02 9.88
C ILE A 447 -19.58 -3.54 10.10
N GLN A 448 -19.63 -4.34 9.03
CA GLN A 448 -19.49 -5.79 9.12
C GLN A 448 -18.07 -6.23 9.55
N ASP A 449 -17.04 -5.44 9.26
CA ASP A 449 -15.68 -5.68 9.73
C ASP A 449 -15.56 -5.51 11.25
N SER A 450 -16.21 -4.48 11.81
CA SER A 450 -16.35 -4.31 13.26
C SER A 450 -17.12 -5.47 13.90
N MET A 451 -18.19 -5.95 13.26
CA MET A 451 -18.89 -7.14 13.72
C MET A 451 -17.98 -8.38 13.74
N LEU A 452 -17.17 -8.58 12.68
CA LEU A 452 -16.20 -9.68 12.62
C LEU A 452 -15.08 -9.55 13.65
N ALA A 453 -14.75 -8.33 14.06
CA ALA A 453 -13.84 -8.04 15.16
C ALA A 453 -14.53 -8.13 16.55
N SER A 454 -15.78 -8.58 16.62
CA SER A 454 -16.56 -8.65 17.86
C SER A 454 -16.71 -7.30 18.57
N GLU A 455 -16.67 -6.19 17.84
CA GLU A 455 -16.89 -4.83 18.36
C GLU A 455 -18.41 -4.57 18.46
N SER A 456 -18.87 -3.90 19.52
CA SER A 456 -20.29 -3.53 19.66
C SER A 456 -20.68 -2.43 18.68
N LEU A 457 -21.91 -2.47 18.17
CA LEU A 457 -22.43 -1.41 17.31
C LEU A 457 -23.07 -0.30 18.14
N ASN A 458 -22.69 0.95 17.88
CA ASN A 458 -23.36 2.10 18.45
C ASN A 458 -24.60 2.50 17.61
N SER A 459 -25.46 3.37 18.15
CA SER A 459 -26.71 3.77 17.49
C SER A 459 -26.50 4.45 16.14
N GLU A 460 -25.42 5.22 15.98
CA GLU A 460 -25.08 5.87 14.70
C GLU A 460 -24.71 4.83 13.63
N GLN A 461 -23.94 3.82 13.99
CA GLN A 461 -23.59 2.71 13.10
C GLN A 461 -24.82 1.89 12.70
N VAL A 462 -25.77 1.68 13.60
CA VAL A 462 -27.05 1.00 13.28
C VAL A 462 -27.88 1.84 12.30
N GLN A 463 -28.00 3.15 12.54
CA GLN A 463 -28.70 4.05 11.62
C GLN A 463 -28.02 4.10 10.24
N LEU A 464 -26.69 4.19 10.22
CA LEU A 464 -25.90 4.19 9.00
C LEU A 464 -25.98 2.86 8.25
N PHE A 465 -26.02 1.74 8.98
CA PHE A 465 -26.25 0.42 8.41
C PHE A 465 -27.58 0.40 7.66
N TRP A 466 -28.68 0.79 8.30
CA TRP A 466 -30.00 0.77 7.66
C TRP A 466 -30.10 1.75 6.50
N GLN A 467 -29.58 2.97 6.66
CA GLN A 467 -29.51 3.96 5.57
C GLN A 467 -28.79 3.40 4.33
N LYS A 468 -27.67 2.69 4.52
CA LYS A 468 -26.90 2.13 3.41
C LYS A 468 -27.48 0.84 2.87
N ALA A 469 -28.06 -0.01 3.71
CA ALA A 469 -28.73 -1.25 3.29
C ALA A 469 -29.94 -0.94 2.41
N LEU A 470 -30.72 0.09 2.74
CA LEU A 470 -31.84 0.58 1.95
C LEU A 470 -31.40 1.30 0.66
N ALA A 471 -30.15 1.77 0.59
CA ALA A 471 -29.58 2.42 -0.59
C ALA A 471 -28.86 1.44 -1.54
N LEU A 472 -28.91 0.12 -1.27
CA LEU A 472 -28.33 -0.87 -2.16
C LEU A 472 -29.06 -0.86 -3.52
N PRO A 473 -28.33 -1.08 -4.63
CA PRO A 473 -28.94 -1.06 -5.95
C PRO A 473 -30.01 -2.15 -6.07
N HIS A 474 -31.12 -1.81 -6.71
CA HIS A 474 -32.12 -2.80 -7.08
C HIS A 474 -31.62 -3.68 -8.22
N SER A 475 -31.93 -4.96 -8.15
CA SER A 475 -31.70 -5.91 -9.23
C SER A 475 -32.91 -6.00 -10.18
N GLN A 476 -34.06 -5.50 -9.74
CA GLN A 476 -35.27 -5.35 -10.56
C GLN A 476 -35.90 -3.98 -10.33
N LEU A 477 -36.26 -3.28 -11.40
CA LEU A 477 -36.85 -1.94 -11.31
C LEU A 477 -38.32 -1.92 -11.72
N SER A 478 -39.12 -1.16 -10.99
CA SER A 478 -40.49 -0.85 -11.40
C SER A 478 -40.64 0.62 -11.79
N GLN A 479 -41.58 0.92 -12.67
CA GLN A 479 -41.95 2.31 -12.99
C GLN A 479 -43.47 2.53 -12.98
N ALA A 480 -43.86 3.76 -12.65
CA ALA A 480 -45.26 4.17 -12.72
C ALA A 480 -45.71 4.31 -14.17
N LEU A 481 -46.96 3.96 -14.45
CA LEU A 481 -47.56 4.25 -15.74
C LEU A 481 -48.01 5.71 -15.80
N THR A 482 -47.48 6.47 -16.75
CA THR A 482 -47.84 7.88 -16.95
C THR A 482 -48.82 8.06 -18.11
N GLY A 483 -49.52 9.20 -18.16
CA GLY A 483 -50.37 9.57 -19.30
C GLY A 483 -51.76 8.93 -19.35
N LEU A 484 -52.12 8.11 -18.36
CA LEU A 484 -53.41 7.39 -18.32
C LEU A 484 -54.40 8.00 -17.32
N SER A 485 -55.62 8.25 -17.78
CA SER A 485 -56.72 8.71 -16.92
C SER A 485 -57.43 7.53 -16.22
N GLY A 486 -57.80 7.69 -14.95
CA GLY A 486 -58.58 6.71 -14.17
C GLY A 486 -57.75 5.68 -13.41
N ILE A 487 -56.41 5.73 -13.46
CA ILE A 487 -55.53 4.85 -12.66
C ILE A 487 -55.80 5.03 -11.17
N GLU A 488 -56.18 6.24 -10.74
CA GLU A 488 -56.45 6.55 -9.33
C GLU A 488 -57.61 5.76 -8.71
N HIS A 489 -58.46 5.17 -9.55
CA HIS A 489 -59.53 4.28 -9.10
C HIS A 489 -59.11 2.81 -9.04
N LEU A 490 -57.99 2.44 -9.67
CA LEU A 490 -57.54 1.06 -9.86
C LEU A 490 -56.38 0.70 -8.93
N LEU A 491 -55.48 1.65 -8.68
CA LEU A 491 -54.34 1.51 -7.80
C LEU A 491 -54.50 2.45 -6.60
N ASP A 492 -53.82 2.15 -5.50
CA ASP A 492 -53.75 3.05 -4.34
C ASP A 492 -52.82 4.25 -4.62
N THR A 493 -53.15 5.02 -5.66
CA THR A 493 -52.37 6.18 -6.12
C THR A 493 -52.56 7.42 -5.25
N ALA A 494 -53.42 7.35 -4.23
CA ALA A 494 -53.46 8.37 -3.19
C ALA A 494 -52.13 8.43 -2.44
N SER A 495 -51.33 7.35 -2.50
CA SER A 495 -49.95 7.35 -2.09
C SER A 495 -49.06 8.03 -3.14
N HIS A 496 -48.33 9.07 -2.72
CA HIS A 496 -47.25 9.68 -3.50
C HIS A 496 -46.17 8.65 -3.94
N ALA A 497 -46.09 7.52 -3.22
CA ALA A 497 -45.12 6.46 -3.44
C ALA A 497 -45.24 5.77 -4.82
N TYR A 498 -46.45 5.43 -5.29
CA TYR A 498 -46.60 4.76 -6.60
C TYR A 498 -46.08 5.64 -7.74
N TRP A 499 -46.38 6.94 -7.73
CA TRP A 499 -45.95 7.84 -8.80
C TRP A 499 -44.44 8.07 -8.83
N GLN A 500 -43.75 7.88 -7.71
CA GLN A 500 -42.29 8.00 -7.63
C GLN A 500 -41.55 6.71 -7.94
N GLN A 501 -42.07 5.56 -7.50
CA GLN A 501 -41.33 4.29 -7.49
C GLN A 501 -42.10 3.12 -8.16
N GLY A 502 -43.25 3.37 -8.77
CA GLY A 502 -44.08 2.28 -9.34
C GLY A 502 -44.49 1.26 -8.28
N MET A 503 -44.44 -0.03 -8.62
CA MET A 503 -44.66 -1.15 -7.70
C MET A 503 -43.35 -1.69 -7.11
N GLN A 504 -42.30 -0.87 -6.97
CA GLN A 504 -40.95 -1.32 -6.60
C GLN A 504 -40.95 -2.23 -5.37
N GLN A 505 -41.55 -1.82 -4.26
CA GLN A 505 -41.56 -2.61 -3.02
C GLN A 505 -42.29 -3.95 -3.12
N THR A 506 -43.20 -4.10 -4.10
CA THR A 506 -43.88 -5.37 -4.38
C THR A 506 -43.07 -6.24 -5.32
N LEU A 507 -42.41 -5.63 -6.31
CA LEU A 507 -41.54 -6.33 -7.27
C LEU A 507 -40.27 -6.86 -6.60
N GLU A 508 -39.60 -6.00 -5.84
CA GLU A 508 -38.38 -6.29 -5.09
C GLU A 508 -38.28 -5.30 -3.92
N SER A 509 -38.59 -5.79 -2.71
CA SER A 509 -38.45 -5.01 -1.48
C SER A 509 -36.98 -4.74 -1.14
N ASP A 510 -36.72 -3.59 -0.54
CA ASP A 510 -35.38 -3.19 -0.10
C ASP A 510 -34.80 -4.20 0.88
N PHE A 511 -33.51 -4.48 0.75
CA PHE A 511 -32.75 -5.37 1.62
C PHE A 511 -33.42 -6.75 1.80
N SER A 512 -34.09 -7.26 0.77
CA SER A 512 -34.69 -8.59 0.77
C SER A 512 -33.67 -9.68 0.42
N ILE A 513 -33.94 -10.94 0.82
CA ILE A 513 -33.14 -12.10 0.43
C ILE A 513 -33.06 -12.22 -1.10
N ALA A 514 -34.15 -11.93 -1.81
CA ALA A 514 -34.21 -11.98 -3.28
C ALA A 514 -33.26 -10.96 -3.93
N GLN A 515 -33.26 -9.70 -3.47
CA GLN A 515 -32.36 -8.64 -3.96
C GLN A 515 -30.90 -9.04 -3.74
N LEU A 516 -30.53 -9.39 -2.50
CA LEU A 516 -29.15 -9.72 -2.14
C LEU A 516 -28.65 -10.96 -2.89
N THR A 517 -29.51 -11.95 -3.13
CA THR A 517 -29.17 -13.16 -3.90
C THR A 517 -28.83 -12.81 -5.35
N ARG A 518 -29.64 -11.97 -6.01
CA ARG A 518 -29.40 -11.57 -7.40
C ARG A 518 -28.18 -10.67 -7.56
N LEU A 519 -27.98 -9.74 -6.63
CA LEU A 519 -26.75 -8.93 -6.58
C LEU A 519 -25.50 -9.82 -6.47
N ASN A 520 -25.54 -10.82 -5.59
CA ASN A 520 -24.46 -11.80 -5.45
C ASN A 520 -24.19 -12.60 -6.73
N GLN A 521 -25.25 -13.02 -7.44
CA GLN A 521 -25.15 -13.75 -8.71
C GLN A 521 -24.56 -12.88 -9.83
N SER A 522 -24.91 -11.59 -9.86
CA SER A 522 -24.30 -10.64 -10.80
C SER A 522 -22.79 -10.56 -10.59
N LEU A 523 -22.36 -10.40 -9.33
CA LEU A 523 -20.94 -10.33 -9.00
C LEU A 523 -20.21 -11.64 -9.32
N ASP A 524 -20.84 -12.80 -9.14
CA ASP A 524 -20.25 -14.10 -9.56
C ASP A 524 -19.98 -14.11 -11.07
N HIS A 525 -20.90 -13.59 -11.88
CA HIS A 525 -20.71 -13.46 -13.32
C HIS A 525 -19.58 -12.48 -13.68
N LEU A 526 -19.45 -11.36 -12.98
CA LEU A 526 -18.36 -10.40 -13.21
C LEU A 526 -17.00 -10.97 -12.79
N LEU A 527 -16.91 -11.63 -11.63
CA LEU A 527 -15.69 -12.30 -11.16
C LEU A 527 -15.26 -13.45 -12.08
N ALA A 528 -16.21 -14.17 -12.68
CA ALA A 528 -15.93 -15.24 -13.63
C ALA A 528 -15.14 -14.74 -14.87
N ARG A 529 -15.27 -13.48 -15.27
CA ARG A 529 -14.46 -12.88 -16.35
C ARG A 529 -12.96 -12.88 -16.05
N PHE A 530 -12.60 -12.88 -14.76
CA PHE A 530 -11.23 -12.95 -14.26
C PHE A 530 -10.85 -14.36 -13.78
N SER A 531 -11.69 -15.36 -14.05
CA SER A 531 -11.53 -16.73 -13.53
C SER A 531 -11.49 -16.83 -12.01
N GLU A 532 -12.12 -15.87 -11.31
CA GLU A 532 -12.20 -15.87 -9.85
C GLU A 532 -13.49 -16.53 -9.37
N ARG A 533 -13.36 -17.35 -8.33
CA ARG A 533 -14.50 -17.99 -7.65
C ARG A 533 -14.34 -17.88 -6.13
N PRO A 534 -15.17 -17.06 -5.45
CA PRO A 534 -15.10 -16.92 -4.00
C PRO A 534 -15.56 -18.20 -3.28
N LEU A 535 -15.18 -18.34 -2.01
CA LEU A 535 -15.60 -19.45 -1.17
C LEU A 535 -17.09 -19.36 -0.80
N ASP A 536 -17.69 -20.51 -0.53
CA ASP A 536 -19.06 -20.59 0.00
C ASP A 536 -19.13 -19.97 1.41
N SER A 537 -20.15 -19.17 1.70
CA SER A 537 -20.30 -18.50 2.99
C SER A 537 -20.43 -19.46 4.16
N ASN A 538 -20.94 -20.68 3.94
CA ASN A 538 -21.03 -21.69 5.00
C ASN A 538 -19.65 -22.17 5.46
N LEU A 539 -18.65 -22.14 4.55
CA LEU A 539 -17.26 -22.44 4.89
C LEU A 539 -16.59 -21.27 5.62
N LEU A 540 -17.01 -20.04 5.33
CA LEU A 540 -16.48 -18.83 5.93
C LEU A 540 -17.02 -18.51 7.34
N LYS A 541 -17.99 -19.30 7.84
CA LYS A 541 -18.49 -19.24 9.23
C LYS A 541 -19.02 -17.88 9.69
N TYR A 542 -19.58 -17.09 8.78
CA TYR A 542 -20.16 -15.77 9.12
C TYR A 542 -21.37 -15.83 10.05
N LYS A 543 -22.17 -16.89 9.96
CA LYS A 543 -23.39 -17.05 10.78
C LYS A 543 -23.10 -17.00 12.28
N ASP A 544 -22.01 -17.62 12.71
CA ASP A 544 -21.64 -17.72 14.13
C ASP A 544 -21.31 -16.35 14.73
N VAL A 545 -20.84 -15.41 13.90
CA VAL A 545 -20.52 -14.05 14.35
C VAL A 545 -21.75 -13.14 14.25
N PHE A 546 -22.41 -13.10 13.09
CA PHE A 546 -23.53 -12.17 12.88
C PHE A 546 -24.76 -12.50 13.73
N SER A 547 -24.90 -13.73 14.25
CA SER A 547 -25.99 -14.06 15.18
C SER A 547 -25.99 -13.18 16.44
N PHE A 548 -24.83 -12.68 16.88
CA PHE A 548 -24.73 -11.81 18.06
C PHE A 548 -25.29 -10.40 17.81
N TYR A 549 -25.44 -9.99 16.55
CA TYR A 549 -25.83 -8.63 16.16
C TYR A 549 -27.28 -8.50 15.71
N VAL A 550 -27.99 -9.62 15.53
CA VAL A 550 -29.39 -9.63 15.08
C VAL A 550 -30.26 -8.77 16.00
N ALA A 551 -30.18 -8.99 17.31
CA ALA A 551 -30.98 -8.24 18.28
C ALA A 551 -30.65 -6.73 18.32
N SER A 552 -29.42 -6.33 17.98
CA SER A 552 -29.01 -4.92 17.92
C SER A 552 -29.45 -4.21 16.65
N LEU A 553 -29.72 -4.98 15.59
CA LEU A 553 -30.15 -4.46 14.29
C LEU A 553 -31.66 -4.62 14.05
N GLU A 554 -32.35 -5.45 14.83
CA GLU A 554 -33.81 -5.53 14.83
C GLU A 554 -34.40 -4.15 15.18
N ASP A 555 -34.86 -3.44 14.15
CA ASP A 555 -35.33 -2.05 14.19
C ASP A 555 -36.70 -1.96 13.47
N GLU A 556 -37.53 -0.98 13.82
CA GLU A 556 -38.76 -0.67 13.08
C GLU A 556 -38.49 -0.27 11.62
N GLN A 557 -37.27 0.15 11.31
CA GLN A 557 -36.79 0.50 9.97
C GLN A 557 -36.53 -0.72 9.06
N ASP A 558 -36.57 -1.95 9.57
CA ASP A 558 -36.37 -3.14 8.74
C ASP A 558 -37.50 -3.24 7.68
N PRO A 559 -37.17 -3.15 6.38
CA PRO A 559 -38.17 -3.22 5.31
C PRO A 559 -38.80 -4.61 5.17
N CYS A 560 -38.12 -5.67 5.65
CA CYS A 560 -38.51 -7.06 5.46
C CYS A 560 -38.49 -7.87 6.77
N PRO A 561 -39.27 -7.50 7.80
CA PRO A 561 -39.19 -8.12 9.14
C PRO A 561 -39.67 -9.58 9.18
N LYS A 562 -40.31 -10.06 8.11
CA LYS A 562 -40.74 -11.46 7.97
C LYS A 562 -39.62 -12.38 7.49
N GLU A 563 -38.55 -11.83 6.92
CA GLU A 563 -37.40 -12.58 6.42
C GLU A 563 -36.28 -12.63 7.49
N PRO A 564 -35.61 -13.78 7.68
CA PRO A 564 -34.54 -13.90 8.67
C PRO A 564 -33.41 -12.89 8.45
N LEU A 565 -33.24 -11.94 9.38
CA LEU A 565 -32.20 -10.91 9.30
C LEU A 565 -30.78 -11.51 9.24
N LEU A 566 -30.52 -12.58 9.99
CA LEU A 566 -29.23 -13.28 9.97
C LEU A 566 -28.83 -13.76 8.56
N GLU A 567 -29.79 -14.29 7.78
CA GLU A 567 -29.52 -14.76 6.43
C GLU A 567 -29.17 -13.59 5.50
N ARG A 568 -29.90 -12.47 5.64
CA ARG A 568 -29.63 -11.23 4.90
C ARG A 568 -28.27 -10.64 5.24
N LEU A 569 -27.86 -10.64 6.50
CA LEU A 569 -26.52 -10.18 6.92
C LEU A 569 -25.40 -11.01 6.29
N VAL A 570 -25.58 -12.34 6.19
CA VAL A 570 -24.61 -13.22 5.53
C VAL A 570 -24.56 -12.96 4.03
N LEU A 571 -25.70 -12.83 3.36
CA LEU A 571 -25.76 -12.51 1.92
C LEU A 571 -25.16 -11.14 1.62
N LEU A 572 -25.42 -10.15 2.47
CA LEU A 572 -24.79 -8.83 2.39
C LEU A 572 -23.28 -8.94 2.52
N ARG A 573 -22.80 -9.76 3.46
CA ARG A 573 -21.35 -9.95 3.62
C ARG A 573 -20.70 -10.56 2.38
N GLN A 574 -21.35 -11.55 1.77
CA GLN A 574 -20.88 -12.13 0.50
C GLN A 574 -20.84 -11.08 -0.61
N TYR A 575 -21.87 -10.23 -0.71
CA TYR A 575 -21.93 -9.14 -1.67
C TYR A 575 -20.75 -8.18 -1.48
N VAL A 576 -20.51 -7.73 -0.24
CA VAL A 576 -19.39 -6.83 0.11
C VAL A 576 -18.04 -7.45 -0.23
N ASP A 577 -17.80 -8.71 0.17
CA ASP A 577 -16.51 -9.38 -0.08
C ASP A 577 -16.23 -9.53 -1.58
N LYS A 578 -17.27 -9.87 -2.36
CA LYS A 578 -17.17 -9.97 -3.82
C LYS A 578 -16.94 -8.61 -4.47
N CYS A 579 -17.62 -7.56 -4.02
CA CYS A 579 -17.39 -6.19 -4.48
C CYS A 579 -15.94 -5.77 -4.23
N ARG A 580 -15.45 -5.93 -2.99
CA ARG A 580 -14.07 -5.61 -2.61
C ARG A 580 -13.07 -6.36 -3.48
N LEU A 581 -13.23 -7.68 -3.62
CA LEU A 581 -12.38 -8.50 -4.48
C LEU A 581 -12.39 -7.97 -5.92
N LEU A 582 -13.58 -7.80 -6.50
CA LEU A 582 -13.75 -7.33 -7.88
C LEU A 582 -13.10 -5.97 -8.12
N THR A 583 -13.22 -5.01 -7.19
CA THR A 583 -12.64 -3.67 -7.29
C THR A 583 -11.12 -3.61 -7.07
N GLU A 584 -10.54 -4.64 -6.47
CA GLU A 584 -9.10 -4.73 -6.20
C GLU A 584 -8.35 -5.64 -7.19
N LEU A 585 -9.04 -6.27 -8.14
CA LEU A 585 -8.42 -7.25 -9.04
C LEU A 585 -7.25 -6.71 -9.86
N SER A 586 -7.31 -5.44 -10.26
CA SER A 586 -6.20 -4.75 -10.93
C SER A 586 -4.90 -4.80 -10.11
N GLU A 587 -4.98 -4.36 -8.85
CA GLU A 587 -3.85 -4.32 -7.92
C GLU A 587 -3.36 -5.73 -7.56
N LEU A 588 -4.30 -6.65 -7.35
CA LEU A 588 -4.01 -8.03 -7.00
C LEU A 588 -3.34 -8.80 -8.15
N GLY A 589 -3.73 -8.53 -9.40
CA GLY A 589 -3.21 -9.17 -10.62
C GLY A 589 -1.77 -8.75 -10.95
N GLN A 590 -1.49 -7.44 -10.88
CA GLN A 590 -0.18 -6.87 -11.19
C GLN A 590 0.92 -7.37 -10.24
N ASN A 591 0.57 -7.67 -8.99
CA ASN A 591 1.53 -7.88 -7.89
C ASN A 591 1.38 -9.27 -7.24
N ARG A 592 0.90 -10.28 -7.99
CA ARG A 592 0.52 -11.61 -7.46
C ARG A 592 1.57 -12.31 -6.60
N CYS A 593 2.86 -12.10 -6.87
CA CYS A 593 3.96 -12.70 -6.12
C CYS A 593 4.89 -11.66 -5.50
N ARG A 594 4.42 -10.42 -5.35
CA ARG A 594 5.24 -9.31 -4.84
C ARG A 594 5.72 -9.61 -3.41
N GLY A 595 7.02 -9.48 -3.21
CA GLY A 595 7.64 -9.55 -1.88
C GLY A 595 7.42 -8.26 -1.09
N TYR A 596 7.78 -8.29 0.19
CA TYR A 596 7.71 -7.12 1.04
C TYR A 596 8.63 -5.97 0.58
N ASP A 597 8.09 -4.75 0.46
CA ASP A 597 8.87 -3.54 0.18
C ASP A 597 9.51 -2.99 1.47
N TYR A 598 10.72 -3.48 1.76
CA TYR A 598 11.47 -3.11 2.96
C TYR A 598 12.08 -1.69 2.89
N LEU A 599 11.88 -0.93 1.82
CA LEU A 599 12.35 0.45 1.68
C LEU A 599 11.21 1.48 1.81
N ALA A 600 9.96 1.04 2.01
CA ALA A 600 8.81 1.92 2.16
C ALA A 600 9.03 3.02 3.23
N SER A 601 8.35 4.16 3.09
CA SER A 601 8.41 5.24 4.08
C SER A 601 7.73 4.85 5.39
N ASN A 602 6.58 4.17 5.31
CA ASN A 602 5.83 3.67 6.46
C ASN A 602 5.86 2.15 6.53
N ILE A 603 6.98 1.64 7.01
CA ILE A 603 7.39 0.23 6.96
C ILE A 603 6.46 -0.68 7.77
N GLN A 604 5.97 -0.21 8.92
CA GLN A 604 5.10 -0.98 9.82
C GLN A 604 3.68 -1.13 9.26
N HIS A 605 3.21 -0.17 8.47
CA HIS A 605 1.88 -0.19 7.84
C HIS A 605 1.89 -0.67 6.38
N SER A 606 3.06 -0.79 5.75
CA SER A 606 3.22 -1.22 4.33
C SER A 606 3.56 -2.72 4.19
N GLN A 607 3.24 -3.54 5.20
CA GLN A 607 3.58 -4.98 5.28
C GLN A 607 2.79 -5.87 4.31
N CYS A 608 1.65 -5.40 3.82
CA CYS A 608 0.77 -6.23 3.02
C CYS A 608 1.24 -6.28 1.57
N SER A 609 1.83 -7.41 1.16
CA SER A 609 1.97 -7.72 -0.26
C SER A 609 0.60 -7.92 -0.91
N SER A 610 0.47 -7.65 -2.21
CA SER A 610 -0.77 -7.94 -2.93
C SER A 610 -1.11 -9.43 -2.93
N MET A 611 -0.10 -10.32 -2.76
CA MET A 611 -0.32 -11.74 -2.49
C MET A 611 -1.07 -11.95 -1.17
N SER A 612 -0.59 -11.36 -0.07
CA SER A 612 -1.24 -11.40 1.24
C SER A 612 -2.66 -10.84 1.16
N LYS A 613 -2.83 -9.67 0.54
CA LYS A 613 -4.14 -9.03 0.33
C LYS A 613 -5.10 -9.93 -0.47
N GLY A 614 -4.61 -10.56 -1.55
CA GLY A 614 -5.40 -11.46 -2.38
C GLY A 614 -5.82 -12.74 -1.65
N MET A 615 -4.95 -13.29 -0.79
CA MET A 615 -5.29 -14.42 0.07
C MET A 615 -6.34 -14.02 1.12
N MET A 616 -6.16 -12.86 1.76
CA MET A 616 -7.09 -12.29 2.73
C MET A 616 -8.48 -12.11 2.14
N ARG A 617 -8.61 -11.51 0.95
CA ARG A 617 -9.90 -11.32 0.28
C ARG A 617 -10.64 -12.64 -0.01
N ARG A 618 -9.93 -13.70 -0.41
CA ARG A 618 -10.53 -15.02 -0.67
C ARG A 618 -10.96 -15.76 0.60
N LEU A 619 -10.34 -15.43 1.75
CA LEU A 619 -10.67 -15.97 3.06
C LEU A 619 -11.67 -15.10 3.85
N GLY A 620 -12.09 -13.97 3.28
CA GLY A 620 -12.99 -13.04 3.95
C GLY A 620 -12.32 -12.30 5.12
N PHE A 621 -11.01 -12.05 5.04
CA PHE A 621 -10.29 -11.19 5.98
C PHE A 621 -10.27 -9.75 5.43
N SER A 622 -10.56 -8.78 6.29
CA SER A 622 -10.77 -7.39 5.86
C SER A 622 -9.63 -6.43 6.22
N HIS A 623 -8.65 -6.87 7.01
CA HIS A 623 -7.72 -5.97 7.69
C HIS A 623 -6.24 -6.21 7.28
N PRO A 624 -5.83 -5.85 6.05
CA PRO A 624 -4.44 -5.98 5.62
C PRO A 624 -3.48 -4.98 6.29
N ALA A 625 -3.96 -3.85 6.82
CA ALA A 625 -3.14 -2.72 7.29
C ALA A 625 -3.34 -2.35 8.78
N HIS A 626 -4.16 -3.11 9.51
CA HIS A 626 -4.38 -2.90 10.94
C HIS A 626 -3.55 -3.90 11.72
N MET A 627 -2.31 -3.50 11.95
CA MET A 627 -1.32 -4.19 12.74
C MET A 627 -0.87 -3.19 13.83
N PRO A 628 -0.62 -3.60 15.08
CA PRO A 628 -0.52 -4.97 15.60
C PRO A 628 -1.85 -5.71 15.77
N LEU A 629 -1.86 -7.02 15.52
CA LEU A 629 -2.99 -7.92 15.75
C LEU A 629 -3.26 -8.15 17.24
N ALA A 630 -2.23 -8.20 18.09
CA ALA A 630 -2.39 -8.58 19.49
C ALA A 630 -3.30 -7.65 20.33
N THR A 631 -3.49 -6.40 19.89
CA THR A 631 -4.30 -5.41 20.63
C THR A 631 -5.77 -5.43 20.24
N HIS A 632 -6.16 -6.16 19.19
CA HIS A 632 -7.53 -6.17 18.69
C HIS A 632 -8.02 -7.56 18.26
N ASN A 633 -9.32 -7.68 18.01
CA ASN A 633 -9.95 -8.95 17.61
C ASN A 633 -10.07 -9.11 16.08
N ARG A 634 -9.31 -8.33 15.30
CA ARG A 634 -9.39 -8.36 13.84
C ARG A 634 -8.69 -9.58 13.27
N GLU A 635 -9.30 -10.14 12.23
CA GLU A 635 -8.81 -11.32 11.52
C GLU A 635 -7.87 -10.92 10.40
N SER A 636 -6.61 -11.32 10.51
CA SER A 636 -5.53 -11.06 9.55
C SER A 636 -4.30 -11.94 9.89
N PHE A 637 -3.18 -11.76 9.18
CA PHE A 637 -1.93 -12.48 9.41
C PHE A 637 -0.70 -11.68 8.97
N TYR A 638 0.47 -12.01 9.54
CA TYR A 638 1.77 -11.56 9.03
C TYR A 638 2.35 -12.60 8.07
N LEU A 639 2.85 -12.14 6.91
CA LEU A 639 3.67 -12.94 6.02
C LEU A 639 5.14 -12.60 6.27
N VAL A 640 5.92 -13.58 6.69
CA VAL A 640 7.37 -13.43 6.93
C VAL A 640 8.15 -14.28 5.92
N GLU A 641 9.01 -13.60 5.16
CA GLU A 641 9.92 -14.21 4.19
C GLU A 641 11.17 -14.71 4.90
N GLY A 642 11.37 -16.02 4.95
CA GLY A 642 12.52 -16.60 5.64
C GLY A 642 13.86 -16.18 5.02
N SER A 643 13.89 -15.86 3.72
CA SER A 643 15.11 -15.36 3.06
C SER A 643 15.64 -14.05 3.64
N LEU A 644 14.77 -13.21 4.22
CA LEU A 644 15.15 -11.91 4.78
C LEU A 644 15.72 -12.03 6.21
N LEU A 645 15.38 -13.10 6.93
CA LEU A 645 15.85 -13.37 8.30
C LEU A 645 17.23 -14.00 8.37
N LYS A 646 17.92 -14.13 7.23
CA LYS A 646 19.24 -14.74 7.18
C LYS A 646 20.26 -13.90 7.92
N SER A 647 21.16 -14.61 8.58
CA SER A 647 22.21 -13.99 9.38
C SER A 647 23.40 -14.91 9.47
N SER A 648 24.60 -14.35 9.49
CA SER A 648 25.84 -15.08 9.81
C SER A 648 25.83 -15.64 11.23
N ALA A 649 24.91 -15.19 12.09
CA ALA A 649 24.72 -15.70 13.45
C ALA A 649 23.86 -16.97 13.52
N LEU A 650 23.21 -17.37 12.42
CA LEU A 650 22.48 -18.63 12.27
C LEU A 650 23.38 -19.68 11.63
N ASP A 651 23.17 -20.95 11.95
CA ASP A 651 23.95 -22.02 11.32
C ASP A 651 23.52 -22.27 9.85
N THR A 652 24.33 -23.02 9.10
CA THR A 652 24.08 -23.31 7.67
C THR A 652 22.76 -24.05 7.46
N GLN A 653 22.36 -24.94 8.37
CA GLN A 653 21.14 -25.73 8.22
C GLN A 653 19.90 -24.87 8.46
N GLN A 654 19.92 -24.00 9.48
CA GLN A 654 18.87 -23.02 9.76
C GLN A 654 18.73 -22.03 8.61
N ASN A 655 19.84 -21.47 8.10
CA ASN A 655 19.83 -20.57 6.95
C ASN A 655 19.29 -21.25 5.68
N ALA A 656 19.59 -22.54 5.47
CA ALA A 656 19.05 -23.32 4.35
C ALA A 656 17.54 -23.60 4.48
N GLN A 657 17.04 -23.85 5.71
CA GLN A 657 15.61 -24.04 5.97
C GLN A 657 14.84 -22.72 5.78
N LEU A 658 15.35 -21.62 6.31
CA LEU A 658 14.73 -20.29 6.19
C LEU A 658 14.68 -19.82 4.73
N GLY A 659 15.76 -20.02 3.96
CA GLY A 659 15.89 -19.50 2.60
C GLY A 659 14.91 -20.05 1.55
N ARG A 660 14.08 -21.03 1.90
CA ARG A 660 13.07 -21.62 1.03
C ARG A 660 11.64 -21.46 1.54
N SER A 661 11.42 -20.79 2.67
CA SER A 661 10.17 -20.92 3.42
C SER A 661 9.40 -19.60 3.53
N LEU A 662 8.07 -19.71 3.50
CA LEU A 662 7.14 -18.62 3.84
C LEU A 662 6.43 -18.97 5.15
N PHE A 663 6.44 -18.04 6.10
CA PHE A 663 5.79 -18.20 7.40
C PHE A 663 4.60 -17.26 7.51
N PHE A 664 3.42 -17.82 7.78
CA PHE A 664 2.20 -17.08 8.06
C PHE A 664 1.95 -17.10 9.56
N VAL A 665 2.00 -15.95 10.22
CA VAL A 665 1.75 -15.83 11.66
C VAL A 665 0.32 -15.31 11.86
N LEU A 666 -0.55 -16.14 12.45
CA LEU A 666 -1.99 -15.91 12.56
C LEU A 666 -2.44 -15.89 14.03
N PRO A 667 -3.45 -15.09 14.40
CA PRO A 667 -4.04 -15.11 15.73
C PRO A 667 -4.99 -16.32 15.89
N ASN A 668 -5.10 -16.87 17.09
CA ASN A 668 -5.95 -18.05 17.36
C ASN A 668 -7.23 -17.75 18.17
N TRP A 669 -7.52 -16.48 18.48
CA TRP A 669 -8.53 -16.10 19.48
C TRP A 669 -9.82 -15.50 18.90
N THR A 670 -9.88 -15.15 17.61
CA THR A 670 -11.12 -14.63 17.02
C THR A 670 -12.17 -15.72 16.92
N THR A 671 -13.45 -15.34 16.84
CA THR A 671 -14.56 -16.30 16.82
C THR A 671 -14.39 -17.37 15.73
N ARG A 672 -13.98 -17.00 14.51
CA ARG A 672 -13.74 -17.98 13.45
C ARG A 672 -12.43 -18.75 13.67
N PHE A 673 -11.34 -18.09 14.08
CA PHE A 673 -10.05 -18.75 14.31
C PHE A 673 -10.02 -19.71 15.51
N ALA A 674 -10.93 -19.55 16.46
CA ALA A 674 -11.14 -20.53 17.53
C ALA A 674 -11.59 -21.90 16.98
N THR A 675 -12.36 -21.91 15.87
CA THR A 675 -12.85 -23.15 15.26
C THR A 675 -11.75 -23.91 14.52
N SER A 676 -11.69 -25.22 14.73
CA SER A 676 -10.63 -26.05 14.13
C SER A 676 -10.79 -26.21 12.62
N GLU A 677 -12.04 -26.27 12.16
CA GLU A 677 -12.44 -26.44 10.77
C GLU A 677 -12.04 -25.21 9.94
N PHE A 678 -12.26 -24.01 10.46
CA PHE A 678 -11.89 -22.78 9.76
C PHE A 678 -10.37 -22.57 9.71
N ARG A 679 -9.65 -22.98 10.77
CA ARG A 679 -8.17 -22.99 10.74
C ARG A 679 -7.63 -23.93 9.67
N GLN A 680 -8.16 -25.16 9.59
CA GLN A 680 -7.77 -26.12 8.54
C GLN A 680 -8.08 -25.60 7.13
N LEU A 681 -9.25 -24.98 6.93
CA LEU A 681 -9.61 -24.33 5.68
C LEU A 681 -8.61 -23.21 5.33
N THR A 682 -8.31 -22.34 6.29
CA THR A 682 -7.36 -21.23 6.14
C THR A 682 -6.00 -21.74 5.71
N GLU A 683 -5.43 -22.72 6.43
CA GLU A 683 -4.13 -23.29 6.07
C GLU A 683 -4.13 -23.98 4.70
N ALA A 684 -5.20 -24.71 4.35
CA ALA A 684 -5.32 -25.35 3.04
C ALA A 684 -5.31 -24.30 1.93
N LYS A 685 -6.05 -23.19 2.10
CA LYS A 685 -6.14 -22.11 1.12
C LYS A 685 -4.86 -21.30 1.03
N LEU A 686 -4.17 -21.04 2.14
CA LEU A 686 -2.86 -20.38 2.11
C LEU A 686 -1.83 -21.22 1.33
N ARG A 687 -1.84 -22.56 1.48
CA ARG A 687 -0.97 -23.46 0.70
C ARG A 687 -1.34 -23.50 -0.78
N GLU A 688 -2.64 -23.48 -1.10
CA GLU A 688 -3.14 -23.46 -2.49
C GLU A 688 -2.78 -22.17 -3.24
N LEU A 689 -2.81 -21.03 -2.54
CA LEU A 689 -2.58 -19.71 -3.14
C LEU A 689 -1.11 -19.28 -3.14
N ALA A 690 -0.23 -19.96 -2.39
CA ALA A 690 1.19 -19.66 -2.34
C ALA A 690 1.96 -20.28 -3.53
N PRO A 691 3.17 -19.77 -3.86
CA PRO A 691 3.98 -20.34 -4.93
C PRO A 691 4.31 -21.82 -4.70
N LEU A 692 4.03 -22.68 -5.70
CA LEU A 692 4.13 -24.15 -5.58
C LEU A 692 5.50 -24.66 -5.10
N HIS A 693 6.57 -23.95 -5.45
CA HIS A 693 7.95 -24.35 -5.12
C HIS A 693 8.41 -23.90 -3.72
N MET A 694 7.58 -23.16 -2.98
CA MET A 694 7.87 -22.63 -1.64
C MET A 694 7.08 -23.38 -0.56
N PRO A 695 7.73 -24.05 0.41
CA PRO A 695 7.05 -24.53 1.60
C PRO A 695 6.40 -23.38 2.40
N VAL A 696 5.16 -23.62 2.83
CA VAL A 696 4.34 -22.71 3.63
C VAL A 696 4.12 -23.28 5.02
N TYR A 697 4.44 -22.49 6.04
CA TYR A 697 4.22 -22.83 7.46
C TYR A 697 3.24 -21.84 8.08
N CYS A 698 2.18 -22.34 8.69
CA CYS A 698 1.20 -21.53 9.41
C CYS A 698 1.45 -21.65 10.92
N MET A 699 1.60 -20.51 11.60
CA MET A 699 1.87 -20.41 13.02
C MET A 699 0.70 -19.70 13.70
N TRP A 700 -0.10 -20.48 14.44
CA TRP A 700 -1.23 -19.94 15.21
C TRP A 700 -0.75 -19.54 16.60
N LEU A 701 -0.73 -18.24 16.88
CA LEU A 701 -0.29 -17.67 18.15
C LEU A 701 -1.49 -17.23 18.99
N ASP A 702 -1.36 -17.35 20.31
CA ASP A 702 -2.23 -16.63 21.24
C ASP A 702 -1.81 -15.15 21.34
N ARG A 703 -2.59 -14.37 22.09
CA ARG A 703 -2.45 -12.91 22.14
C ARG A 703 -1.11 -12.47 22.74
N GLU A 704 -0.58 -13.21 23.72
CA GLU A 704 0.70 -12.92 24.38
C GLU A 704 1.88 -13.25 23.45
N ALA A 705 1.85 -14.42 22.82
CA ALA A 705 2.86 -14.83 21.85
C ALA A 705 2.86 -13.93 20.61
N MET A 706 1.68 -13.49 20.13
CA MET A 706 1.56 -12.53 19.03
C MET A 706 2.20 -11.18 19.40
N SER A 707 1.88 -10.63 20.58
CA SER A 707 2.46 -9.35 21.04
C SER A 707 4.00 -9.42 21.12
N THR A 708 4.54 -10.54 21.59
CA THR A 708 5.99 -10.77 21.66
C THR A 708 6.62 -10.86 20.26
N PHE A 709 5.98 -11.60 19.35
CA PHE A 709 6.39 -11.68 17.95
C PHE A 709 6.39 -10.30 17.30
N GLU A 710 5.33 -9.50 17.46
CA GLU A 710 5.18 -8.19 16.83
C GLU A 710 6.27 -7.21 17.27
N ARG A 711 6.61 -7.17 18.57
CA ARG A 711 7.70 -6.32 19.08
C ARG A 711 9.05 -6.67 18.44
N LEU A 712 9.34 -7.97 18.33
CA LEU A 712 10.57 -8.45 17.70
C LEU A 712 10.58 -8.24 16.20
N TYR A 713 9.46 -8.49 15.54
CA TYR A 713 9.27 -8.29 14.13
C TYR A 713 9.47 -6.83 13.75
N TYR A 714 8.81 -5.89 14.43
CA TYR A 714 8.97 -4.45 14.16
C TYR A 714 10.36 -3.92 14.53
N GLY A 715 10.94 -4.42 15.62
CA GLY A 715 12.33 -4.11 15.97
C GLY A 715 13.29 -4.54 14.86
N TRP A 716 13.21 -5.81 14.45
CA TRP A 716 14.02 -6.34 13.35
C TRP A 716 13.83 -5.55 12.06
N LEU A 717 12.58 -5.28 11.71
CA LEU A 717 12.17 -4.61 10.50
C LEU A 717 12.74 -3.18 10.39
N ASN A 718 12.73 -2.41 11.48
CA ASN A 718 13.32 -1.07 11.52
C ASN A 718 14.83 -1.12 11.21
N TYR A 719 15.57 -1.99 11.91
CA TYR A 719 17.02 -2.13 11.69
C TYR A 719 17.36 -2.74 10.33
N PHE A 720 16.57 -3.72 9.87
CA PHE A 720 16.72 -4.32 8.56
C PHE A 720 16.54 -3.28 7.45
N SER A 721 15.47 -2.47 7.52
CA SER A 721 15.23 -1.42 6.52
C SER A 721 16.34 -0.37 6.53
N GLN A 722 16.76 0.12 7.70
CA GLN A 722 17.87 1.06 7.80
C GLN A 722 19.12 0.47 7.13
N ALA A 723 19.46 -0.78 7.45
CA ALA A 723 20.60 -1.46 6.82
C ALA A 723 20.45 -1.60 5.30
N GLN A 724 19.25 -1.76 4.76
CA GLN A 724 19.02 -1.80 3.30
C GLN A 724 19.10 -0.41 2.66
N LYS A 725 18.69 0.66 3.36
CA LYS A 725 18.79 2.06 2.87
C LYS A 725 20.22 2.55 2.79
N VAL A 726 21.06 2.19 3.77
CA VAL A 726 22.50 2.56 3.78
C VAL A 726 23.41 1.42 3.31
N ARG A 727 22.86 0.42 2.61
CA ARG A 727 23.60 -0.78 2.19
C ARG A 727 24.84 -0.44 1.37
N PHE A 728 24.79 0.66 0.61
CA PHE A 728 25.87 1.10 -0.27
C PHE A 728 26.75 2.22 0.33
N THR A 729 26.39 2.79 1.48
CA THR A 729 27.02 4.00 2.05
C THR A 729 27.74 3.75 3.38
N GLN A 730 28.29 2.55 3.59
CA GLN A 730 28.92 2.08 4.83
C GLN A 730 28.02 2.20 6.08
N PRO A 731 27.25 1.16 6.44
CA PRO A 731 26.48 1.16 7.67
C PRO A 731 27.39 1.23 8.89
N SER A 732 26.93 1.92 9.95
CA SER A 732 27.58 1.85 11.26
C SER A 732 27.65 0.38 11.73
N SER A 733 28.84 -0.04 12.20
CA SER A 733 29.13 -1.41 12.62
C SER A 733 28.19 -1.92 13.73
N SER A 734 27.67 -1.02 14.56
CA SER A 734 26.71 -1.28 15.64
C SER A 734 25.32 -1.69 15.15
N SER A 735 24.75 -0.97 14.19
CA SER A 735 23.39 -1.23 13.67
C SER A 735 23.30 -2.60 12.98
N LYS A 736 24.32 -2.95 12.20
CA LYS A 736 24.43 -4.26 11.54
C LYS A 736 24.48 -5.42 12.55
N ALA A 737 25.18 -5.25 13.68
CA ALA A 737 25.25 -6.28 14.71
C ALA A 737 23.89 -6.51 15.40
N ILE A 738 23.12 -5.45 15.64
CA ILE A 738 21.76 -5.54 16.22
C ILE A 738 20.81 -6.24 15.25
N GLN A 739 20.83 -5.85 13.97
CA GLN A 739 20.05 -6.50 12.90
C GLN A 739 20.35 -8.00 12.82
N GLN A 740 21.62 -8.41 12.88
CA GLN A 740 22.02 -9.82 12.83
C GLN A 740 21.53 -10.62 14.04
N GLN A 741 21.52 -10.02 15.24
CA GLN A 741 20.99 -10.66 16.45
C GLN A 741 19.47 -10.82 16.38
N LEU A 742 18.74 -9.79 15.96
CA LEU A 742 17.28 -9.86 15.78
C LEU A 742 16.89 -10.87 14.71
N SER A 743 17.65 -10.94 13.61
CA SER A 743 17.47 -11.94 12.56
C SER A 743 17.69 -13.36 13.09
N LYS A 744 18.69 -13.55 13.96
CA LYS A 744 18.92 -14.84 14.63
C LYS A 744 17.74 -15.24 15.52
N ILE A 745 17.25 -14.32 16.35
CA ILE A 745 16.12 -14.57 17.27
C ILE A 745 14.87 -14.99 16.50
N LEU A 746 14.51 -14.24 15.47
CA LEU A 746 13.37 -14.57 14.61
C LEU A 746 13.62 -15.88 13.85
N GLY A 747 14.83 -16.10 13.33
CA GLY A 747 15.21 -17.34 12.67
C GLY A 747 15.07 -18.57 13.57
N ASP A 748 15.51 -18.48 14.83
CA ASP A 748 15.35 -19.52 15.85
C ASP A 748 13.86 -19.79 16.14
N PHE A 749 13.03 -18.73 16.26
CA PHE A 749 11.58 -18.85 16.43
C PHE A 749 10.91 -19.62 15.29
N PHE A 750 11.26 -19.32 14.04
CA PHE A 750 10.64 -19.94 12.86
C PHE A 750 11.17 -21.36 12.57
N THR A 751 12.42 -21.66 12.90
CA THR A 751 13.02 -22.99 12.66
C THR A 751 12.73 -23.97 13.80
N ALA A 752 12.44 -23.51 15.02
CA ALA A 752 12.17 -24.34 16.20
C ALA A 752 11.09 -23.73 17.14
N PRO A 753 9.83 -23.60 16.71
CA PRO A 753 8.80 -22.82 17.43
C PRO A 753 8.42 -23.38 18.81
N ALA A 754 8.59 -24.69 19.04
CA ALA A 754 8.31 -25.32 20.33
C ALA A 754 9.29 -24.93 21.46
N ALA A 755 10.42 -24.30 21.12
CA ALA A 755 11.45 -23.84 22.08
C ALA A 755 11.43 -22.32 22.34
N ALA A 756 10.57 -21.58 21.64
CA ALA A 756 10.71 -20.14 21.48
C ALA A 756 10.02 -19.22 22.52
N PRO A 757 8.93 -19.60 23.23
CA PRO A 757 8.23 -18.67 24.13
C PRO A 757 9.10 -18.12 25.28
N SER A 758 10.09 -18.90 25.74
CA SER A 758 11.01 -18.51 26.83
C SER A 758 12.28 -17.80 26.38
N SER A 759 12.67 -17.94 25.11
CA SER A 759 13.86 -17.26 24.56
C SER A 759 13.55 -15.87 24.02
N LEU A 760 12.33 -15.60 23.57
CA LEU A 760 11.94 -14.32 22.96
C LEU A 760 11.87 -13.16 23.98
N THR A 761 11.42 -13.43 25.22
CA THR A 761 11.33 -12.45 26.33
C THR A 761 12.69 -12.10 26.93
N TRP A 762 13.61 -13.05 27.07
CA TRP A 762 14.99 -12.80 27.53
C TRP A 762 15.86 -12.08 26.46
N LEU A 763 15.68 -12.40 25.17
CA LEU A 763 16.46 -11.81 24.08
C LEU A 763 16.01 -10.40 23.69
N THR A 764 14.71 -10.09 23.79
CA THR A 764 14.23 -8.70 23.69
C THR A 764 14.88 -7.84 24.78
N LEU A 765 14.82 -8.26 26.04
CA LEU A 765 15.47 -7.55 27.14
C LEU A 765 17.00 -7.41 26.94
N SER A 766 17.72 -8.45 26.52
CA SER A 766 19.19 -8.37 26.35
C SER A 766 19.64 -7.62 25.09
N VAL A 767 18.92 -7.69 23.97
CA VAL A 767 19.20 -6.89 22.76
C VAL A 767 18.91 -5.41 23.03
N TRP A 768 17.80 -5.08 23.68
CA TRP A 768 17.52 -3.70 24.10
C TRP A 768 18.53 -3.19 25.15
N ALA A 769 19.12 -4.06 25.97
CA ALA A 769 20.25 -3.71 26.84
C ALA A 769 21.57 -3.53 26.06
N ARG A 770 21.77 -4.24 24.95
CA ARG A 770 22.97 -4.17 24.10
C ARG A 770 22.93 -2.95 23.16
N VAL A 771 21.74 -2.58 22.66
CA VAL A 771 21.43 -1.28 22.03
C VAL A 771 21.66 -0.13 23.02
N ARG A 772 21.44 -0.36 24.32
CA ARG A 772 21.84 0.57 25.40
C ARG A 772 23.35 0.54 25.73
N LYS A 773 24.14 -0.43 25.26
CA LYS A 773 25.61 -0.51 25.47
C LYS A 773 26.46 0.02 24.32
N THR A 774 25.87 0.35 23.18
CA THR A 774 26.56 0.93 22.00
C THR A 774 27.08 2.37 22.20
N TRP A 775 27.06 2.89 23.42
CA TRP A 775 27.61 4.19 23.82
C TRP A 775 29.12 4.16 24.14
N SER A 776 29.78 3.01 23.98
CA SER A 776 31.23 2.88 24.21
C SER A 776 32.10 3.86 23.40
N PRO A 777 31.81 4.16 22.12
CA PRO A 777 32.56 5.18 21.37
C PRO A 777 32.36 6.57 21.96
N VAL A 778 31.11 6.91 22.31
CA VAL A 778 30.73 8.18 22.96
C VAL A 778 31.44 8.33 24.30
N ARG A 779 31.56 7.26 25.08
CA ARG A 779 32.29 7.24 26.35
C ARG A 779 33.78 7.53 26.18
N GLN A 780 34.40 6.94 25.16
CA GLN A 780 35.83 7.15 24.89
C GLN A 780 36.12 8.57 24.40
N GLU A 781 35.21 9.15 23.61
CA GLU A 781 35.23 10.56 23.20
C GLU A 781 35.11 11.50 24.43
N ILE A 782 34.24 11.16 25.37
CA ILE A 782 34.03 11.89 26.63
C ILE A 782 35.28 11.82 27.52
N GLU A 783 35.90 10.65 27.64
CA GLU A 783 37.16 10.44 28.38
C GLU A 783 38.30 11.29 27.78
N ASN A 784 38.46 11.27 26.45
CA ASN A 784 39.47 12.08 25.76
C ASN A 784 39.28 13.57 26.00
N GLU A 785 38.03 14.05 25.92
CA GLU A 785 37.72 15.46 26.12
C GLU A 785 37.84 15.87 27.60
N LEU A 786 37.57 14.97 28.55
CA LEU A 786 37.85 15.19 29.97
C LEU A 786 39.34 15.30 30.26
N THR A 787 40.15 14.38 29.74
CA THR A 787 41.62 14.43 29.91
C THR A 787 42.20 15.71 29.31
N LYS A 788 41.69 16.14 28.15
CA LYS A 788 42.10 17.40 27.52
C LYS A 788 41.73 18.63 28.35
N GLN A 789 40.55 18.66 28.97
CA GLN A 789 40.09 19.80 29.78
C GLN A 789 40.65 19.82 31.21
N LEU A 790 41.02 18.67 31.76
CA LEU A 790 41.57 18.53 33.12
C LEU A 790 43.12 18.49 33.16
N GLY A 791 43.78 18.33 32.01
CA GLY A 791 45.24 18.33 31.85
C GLY A 791 45.82 16.93 31.61
N GLU A 792 46.85 16.82 30.76
CA GLU A 792 47.41 15.53 30.27
C GLU A 792 47.97 14.62 31.39
N ASP A 793 48.24 15.15 32.58
CA ASP A 793 48.72 14.37 33.74
C ASP A 793 47.59 13.71 34.56
N VAL A 794 46.31 13.93 34.20
CA VAL A 794 45.13 13.35 34.87
C VAL A 794 44.49 12.29 33.98
N ALA A 795 44.76 11.01 34.27
CA ALA A 795 44.06 9.89 33.63
C ALA A 795 42.63 9.81 34.16
N VAL A 796 41.64 9.99 33.29
CA VAL A 796 40.22 9.99 33.65
C VAL A 796 39.56 8.75 33.06
N GLU A 797 39.02 7.90 33.92
CA GLU A 797 38.22 6.73 33.53
C GLU A 797 36.76 7.04 33.89
N VAL A 798 35.91 7.17 32.87
CA VAL A 798 34.48 7.51 33.07
C VAL A 798 33.72 6.20 33.23
N GLU A 799 32.96 5.99 34.29
CA GLU A 799 32.15 4.78 34.48
C GLU A 799 30.65 5.02 34.22
N GLY A 800 29.95 4.06 33.62
CA GLY A 800 28.49 4.13 33.39
C GLY A 800 28.03 3.35 32.15
N GLU A 801 26.83 2.75 32.23
CA GLU A 801 26.20 1.96 31.15
C GLU A 801 24.98 2.67 30.51
N SER A 802 24.57 3.84 31.02
CA SER A 802 23.50 4.69 30.46
C SER A 802 23.91 6.16 30.40
N LEU A 803 23.25 6.97 29.56
CA LEU A 803 23.57 8.40 29.40
C LEU A 803 23.53 9.17 30.75
N ASN A 804 22.61 8.80 31.65
CA ASN A 804 22.50 9.42 32.98
C ASN A 804 23.60 8.96 33.94
N GLU A 805 24.05 7.71 33.85
CA GLU A 805 25.17 7.21 34.65
C GLU A 805 26.48 7.83 34.19
N ILE A 806 26.69 7.89 32.87
CA ILE A 806 27.83 8.60 32.26
C ILE A 806 27.78 10.07 32.66
N TYR A 807 26.63 10.73 32.53
CA TYR A 807 26.45 12.13 32.96
C TYR A 807 26.80 12.30 34.45
N SER A 808 26.26 11.44 35.32
CA SER A 808 26.49 11.53 36.76
C SER A 808 27.93 11.21 37.17
N ASN A 809 28.61 10.30 36.45
CA ASN A 809 29.99 9.95 36.71
C ASN A 809 30.95 11.06 36.23
N VAL A 810 30.70 11.61 35.04
CA VAL A 810 31.40 12.80 34.53
C VAL A 810 31.19 13.99 35.47
N ASP A 811 29.97 14.19 35.97
CA ASP A 811 29.65 15.22 36.97
C ASP A 811 30.41 15.01 38.28
N GLY A 812 30.47 13.76 38.73
CA GLY A 812 31.23 13.36 39.91
C GLY A 812 32.73 13.64 39.76
N ILE A 813 33.34 13.21 38.65
CA ILE A 813 34.76 13.42 38.35
C ILE A 813 35.08 14.92 38.34
N ILE A 814 34.29 15.71 37.61
CA ILE A 814 34.46 17.16 37.51
C ILE A 814 34.33 17.83 38.88
N LYS A 815 33.34 17.44 39.69
CA LYS A 815 33.15 17.97 41.04
C LYS A 815 34.32 17.61 41.96
N THR A 816 34.83 16.39 41.88
CA THR A 816 35.94 15.92 42.73
C THR A 816 37.22 16.68 42.42
N VAL A 817 37.54 16.87 41.14
CA VAL A 817 38.70 17.66 40.70
C VAL A 817 38.55 19.14 41.09
N ASN A 818 37.35 19.70 41.00
CA ASN A 818 37.08 21.07 41.42
C ASN A 818 37.18 21.28 42.95
N THR A 819 37.00 20.23 43.77
CA THR A 819 37.07 20.33 45.24
C THR A 819 38.47 20.15 45.84
N ASP A 820 39.37 19.39 45.20
CA ASP A 820 40.70 19.08 45.76
C ASP A 820 41.76 20.19 45.59
N GLY A 821 41.36 21.36 45.08
CA GLY A 821 42.03 22.65 45.30
C GLY A 821 43.50 22.77 44.87
N THR A 822 44.04 21.83 44.10
CA THR A 822 45.48 21.74 43.83
C THR A 822 45.92 22.19 42.43
N ALA A 823 45.03 22.72 41.59
CA ALA A 823 45.43 23.42 40.37
C ALA A 823 44.42 24.51 39.95
N PRO A 824 44.88 25.71 39.56
CA PRO A 824 44.00 26.76 39.03
C PRO A 824 43.73 26.48 37.56
N LEU A 825 42.67 25.74 37.25
CA LEU A 825 42.19 25.58 35.88
C LEU A 825 41.17 26.68 35.56
N SER A 826 41.36 27.33 34.42
CA SER A 826 40.50 28.38 33.87
C SER A 826 39.64 27.77 32.74
N PRO A 827 38.42 28.24 32.45
CA PRO A 827 37.26 28.42 33.33
C PRO A 827 36.53 27.07 33.58
N GLU A 828 35.54 27.06 34.48
CA GLU A 828 34.81 25.88 34.98
C GLU A 828 34.50 24.81 33.90
N VAL A 829 35.22 23.69 33.99
CA VAL A 829 34.86 22.46 33.28
C VAL A 829 33.50 22.00 33.84
N ASN A 830 32.48 21.91 33.00
CA ASN A 830 31.15 21.43 33.34
C ASN A 830 30.79 20.26 32.41
N VAL A 831 30.07 19.26 32.94
CA VAL A 831 29.62 18.05 32.25
C VAL A 831 29.03 18.36 30.87
N ASN A 832 28.21 19.41 30.78
CA ASN A 832 27.57 19.79 29.53
C ASN A 832 28.56 20.29 28.47
N THR A 833 29.67 20.90 28.87
CA THR A 833 30.74 21.37 27.97
C THR A 833 31.55 20.20 27.44
N VAL A 834 31.86 19.23 28.31
CA VAL A 834 32.54 17.97 27.95
C VAL A 834 31.67 17.14 27.01
N LEU A 835 30.39 16.96 27.33
CA LEU A 835 29.44 16.21 26.50
C LEU A 835 29.20 16.89 25.15
N LYS A 836 29.14 18.23 25.11
CA LYS A 836 29.02 19.00 23.85
C LYS A 836 30.26 18.86 22.96
N ALA A 837 31.45 18.90 23.54
CA ALA A 837 32.70 18.78 22.79
C ALA A 837 32.96 17.34 22.33
N ALA A 838 32.63 16.34 23.15
CA ALA A 838 32.66 14.92 22.78
C ALA A 838 31.59 14.53 21.75
N ALA A 839 30.43 15.19 21.73
CA ALA A 839 29.41 14.98 20.70
C ALA A 839 29.76 15.63 19.34
N GLY A 840 30.76 16.53 19.32
CA GLY A 840 31.12 17.36 18.18
C GLY A 840 31.65 16.62 16.95
N GLU A 841 32.15 15.38 17.07
CA GLU A 841 32.57 14.58 15.91
C GLU A 841 31.49 13.62 15.38
N PHE A 842 30.41 13.35 16.15
CA PHE A 842 29.33 12.47 15.69
C PHE A 842 28.23 13.16 14.89
N TYR A 843 28.20 14.50 14.91
CA TYR A 843 27.20 15.29 14.19
C TYR A 843 27.79 16.64 13.76
N LEU A 844 28.57 16.59 12.68
CA LEU A 844 28.84 17.75 11.83
C LEU A 844 28.28 17.45 10.44
N ASP A 845 27.00 17.80 10.26
CA ASP A 845 26.56 18.51 9.05
C ASP A 845 25.16 19.10 9.26
N SER A 846 25.07 20.16 10.07
CA SER A 846 24.02 21.16 9.90
C SER A 846 24.46 22.48 10.51
N GLU A 847 24.77 23.47 9.66
CA GLU A 847 25.22 24.82 10.01
C GLU A 847 24.12 25.71 10.65
N ASN A 848 23.21 25.16 11.47
CA ASN A 848 22.11 25.94 12.06
C ASN A 848 22.21 26.04 13.59
N ASP A 849 22.76 27.16 14.08
CA ASP A 849 22.86 27.55 15.51
C ASP A 849 21.47 27.55 16.22
N ASP A 850 20.37 27.67 15.48
CA ASP A 850 18.99 27.73 16.02
C ASP A 850 18.45 26.37 16.52
N ALA A 851 18.88 25.27 15.90
CA ALA A 851 18.52 23.92 16.36
C ALA A 851 19.19 23.59 17.71
N GLN A 852 20.36 24.19 17.97
CA GLN A 852 21.13 23.99 19.19
C GLN A 852 20.46 24.67 20.40
N ALA A 853 19.90 25.86 20.24
CA ALA A 853 19.13 26.55 21.28
C ALA A 853 17.81 25.81 21.59
N SER A 854 17.09 25.35 20.56
CA SER A 854 15.84 24.60 20.72
C SER A 854 16.03 23.26 21.45
N TRP A 855 17.12 22.53 21.13
CA TRP A 855 17.46 21.29 21.82
C TRP A 855 17.92 21.52 23.28
N GLN A 856 18.66 22.59 23.56
CA GLN A 856 19.05 22.95 24.94
C GLN A 856 17.84 23.33 25.82
N ILE A 857 16.87 24.07 25.28
CA ILE A 857 15.63 24.44 25.97
C ILE A 857 14.78 23.21 26.25
N THR A 858 14.61 22.34 25.24
CA THR A 858 13.87 21.07 25.36
C THR A 858 14.50 20.15 26.40
N THR A 859 15.83 20.06 26.44
CA THR A 859 16.57 19.23 27.41
C THR A 859 16.46 19.77 28.84
N LEU A 860 16.54 21.09 29.05
CA LEU A 860 16.40 21.73 30.37
C LEU A 860 14.98 21.55 30.95
N ILE A 861 13.96 21.57 30.09
CA ILE A 861 12.56 21.40 30.51
C ILE A 861 12.22 19.92 30.76
N LEU A 862 12.74 19.00 29.94
CA LEU A 862 12.67 17.55 30.19
C LEU A 862 13.40 17.16 31.49
N ALA A 863 14.52 17.80 31.82
CA ALA A 863 15.26 17.56 33.08
C ALA A 863 14.47 17.99 34.34
N ARG A 864 13.66 19.06 34.26
CA ARG A 864 12.73 19.46 35.34
C ARG A 864 11.53 18.54 35.44
N GLN A 865 10.96 18.09 34.31
CA GLN A 865 9.86 17.11 34.27
C GLN A 865 10.28 15.75 34.85
N ALA A 866 11.56 15.40 34.73
CA ALA A 866 12.18 14.26 35.41
C ALA A 866 12.53 14.54 36.90
N LYS A 867 12.12 15.69 37.46
CA LYS A 867 12.32 16.17 38.85
C LYS A 867 13.78 16.44 39.29
N HIS A 868 14.70 16.76 38.37
CA HIS A 868 16.13 16.92 38.69
C HIS A 868 16.66 18.36 38.85
N ALA A 869 15.80 19.37 38.93
CA ALA A 869 16.20 20.75 39.22
C ALA A 869 15.41 21.28 40.41
N ASP A 870 15.96 22.19 41.22
CA ASP A 870 15.39 22.54 42.53
C ASP A 870 14.26 23.59 42.47
N SER A 871 14.27 24.52 41.51
CA SER A 871 13.14 25.45 41.32
C SER A 871 12.94 25.91 39.88
N TRP A 872 11.71 26.31 39.55
CA TRP A 872 11.39 26.96 38.27
C TRP A 872 12.06 28.33 38.12
N GLY A 873 12.44 28.98 39.22
CA GLY A 873 13.12 30.28 39.19
C GLY A 873 14.52 30.21 38.56
N GLU A 874 15.32 29.21 38.93
CA GLU A 874 16.66 29.00 38.36
C GLU A 874 16.61 28.54 36.89
N ILE A 875 15.69 27.64 36.54
CA ILE A 875 15.51 27.19 35.16
C ILE A 875 15.08 28.34 34.26
N LYS A 876 14.16 29.18 34.71
CA LYS A 876 13.75 30.37 33.96
C LYS A 876 14.93 31.32 33.76
N ALA A 877 15.77 31.52 34.76
CA ALA A 877 16.98 32.33 34.63
C ALA A 877 17.98 31.74 33.61
N LEU A 878 18.14 30.42 33.57
CA LEU A 878 19.01 29.72 32.62
C LEU A 878 18.45 29.73 31.18
N ILE A 879 17.13 29.59 31.01
CA ILE A 879 16.48 29.70 29.70
C ILE A 879 16.60 31.14 29.18
N VAL A 880 16.42 32.15 30.04
CA VAL A 880 16.69 33.55 29.70
C VAL A 880 18.15 33.75 29.28
N ASP A 881 19.11 33.20 30.02
CA ASP A 881 20.54 33.29 29.68
C ASP A 881 20.88 32.60 28.34
N ALA A 882 20.27 31.45 28.04
CA ALA A 882 20.42 30.75 26.77
C ALA A 882 19.85 31.55 25.58
N LEU A 883 18.65 32.16 25.76
CA LEU A 883 18.03 33.03 24.76
C LEU A 883 18.79 34.34 24.55
N ILE A 884 19.42 34.88 25.60
CA ILE A 884 20.27 36.07 25.49
C ILE A 884 21.56 35.74 24.72
N LYS A 885 22.16 34.58 24.96
CA LYS A 885 23.40 34.15 24.30
C LYS A 885 23.23 33.83 22.81
N SER A 886 22.03 33.45 22.36
CA SER A 886 21.74 33.18 20.94
C SER A 886 21.60 34.45 20.08
N GLN A 887 21.48 35.64 20.69
CA GLN A 887 21.31 36.91 20.00
C GLN A 887 22.67 37.53 19.62
N LYS A 888 23.13 37.35 18.37
CA LYS A 888 24.50 37.72 17.98
C LYS A 888 24.80 39.24 17.95
N ASN A 889 23.85 40.18 17.83
CA ASN A 889 24.18 41.62 17.71
C ASN A 889 22.97 42.59 17.82
N GLU A 890 22.47 42.99 19.00
CA GLU A 890 21.92 44.37 19.21
C GLU A 890 21.59 44.73 20.68
N PRO A 891 21.70 46.01 21.10
CA PRO A 891 21.67 46.44 22.50
C PRO A 891 20.29 46.97 22.93
N ARG A 892 19.26 46.13 22.93
CA ARG A 892 18.02 46.42 23.66
C ARG A 892 17.86 45.44 24.81
N ARG A 893 18.55 45.74 25.92
CA ARG A 893 18.20 45.17 27.23
C ARG A 893 16.80 45.63 27.60
N ARG A 894 15.83 44.74 27.44
CA ARG A 894 14.61 44.75 28.25
C ARG A 894 14.62 43.45 29.03
N ASP A 895 14.35 43.55 30.32
CA ASP A 895 14.35 42.41 31.24
C ASP A 895 13.47 41.30 30.65
N LEU A 896 14.10 40.25 30.11
CA LEU A 896 13.42 39.06 29.61
C LEU A 896 12.93 38.31 30.85
N VAL A 897 11.63 38.39 31.09
CA VAL A 897 10.98 37.70 32.19
C VAL A 897 10.21 36.54 31.59
N ILE A 898 10.70 35.33 31.82
CA ILE A 898 9.92 34.12 31.53
C ILE A 898 8.91 33.97 32.67
N GLU A 899 7.65 34.16 32.34
CA GLU A 899 6.53 33.99 33.28
C GLU A 899 6.00 32.55 33.21
N GLY A 900 5.29 32.12 34.26
CA GLY A 900 4.70 30.77 34.32
C GLY A 900 5.43 29.79 35.25
N GLN A 901 4.69 28.94 35.94
CA GLN A 901 5.23 27.90 36.84
C GLN A 901 4.99 26.47 36.33
N SER A 902 4.27 26.32 35.21
CA SER A 902 4.11 25.05 34.51
C SER A 902 4.96 25.00 33.24
N VAL A 903 5.22 23.77 32.76
CA VAL A 903 6.01 23.53 31.54
C VAL A 903 5.38 24.22 30.33
N HIS A 904 4.06 24.14 30.23
CA HIS A 904 3.29 24.73 29.14
C HIS A 904 3.39 26.25 29.14
N GLU A 905 3.24 26.90 30.31
CA GLU A 905 3.36 28.36 30.43
C GLU A 905 4.77 28.87 30.14
N ILE A 906 5.81 28.14 30.58
CA ILE A 906 7.19 28.52 30.30
C ILE A 906 7.51 28.35 28.81
N TYR A 907 7.04 27.27 28.17
CA TYR A 907 7.19 27.11 26.71
C TYR A 907 6.46 28.19 25.94
N GLN A 908 5.25 28.54 26.36
CA GLN A 908 4.48 29.62 25.76
C GLN A 908 5.16 30.97 25.95
N SER A 909 5.68 31.25 27.15
CA SER A 909 6.46 32.47 27.45
C SER A 909 7.75 32.55 26.61
N VAL A 910 8.41 31.42 26.35
CA VAL A 910 9.59 31.33 25.47
C VAL A 910 9.23 31.50 24.00
N ASP A 911 8.18 30.85 23.52
CA ASP A 911 7.67 31.00 22.14
C ASP A 911 7.22 32.43 21.87
N GLU A 912 6.60 33.10 22.85
CA GLU A 912 6.23 34.52 22.78
C GLU A 912 7.46 35.42 22.74
N ILE A 913 8.48 35.15 23.57
CA ILE A 913 9.76 35.88 23.53
C ILE A 913 10.44 35.68 22.16
N LEU A 914 10.49 34.45 21.65
CA LEU A 914 11.07 34.13 20.35
C LEU A 914 10.32 34.82 19.20
N ALA A 915 8.99 34.86 19.27
CA ALA A 915 8.14 35.57 18.31
C ALA A 915 8.36 37.09 18.35
N THR A 916 8.73 37.68 19.50
CA THR A 916 9.04 39.12 19.58
C THR A 916 10.39 39.51 18.98
N PHE A 917 11.27 38.55 18.67
CA PHE A 917 12.54 38.83 18.01
C PHE A 917 12.39 39.13 16.50
N ASP A 918 11.26 38.78 15.89
CA ASP A 918 11.01 38.94 14.45
C ASP A 918 10.22 40.22 14.12
N GLY A 919 10.97 41.29 13.80
CA GLY A 919 10.45 42.52 13.21
C GLY A 919 11.15 42.86 11.90
N GLY A 920 10.90 42.10 10.83
CA GLY A 920 11.38 42.42 9.48
C GLY A 920 11.30 41.23 8.53
N GLU A 921 10.75 41.46 7.33
CA GLU A 921 10.55 40.45 6.27
C GLU A 921 11.87 39.83 5.80
N GLU A 922 12.22 38.67 6.35
CA GLU A 922 12.95 37.52 5.76
C GLU A 922 13.51 36.66 6.92
N SER A 923 12.86 35.54 7.24
CA SER A 923 13.33 34.59 8.25
C SER A 923 13.27 33.14 7.72
N PRO A 924 14.25 32.26 8.01
CA PRO A 924 14.41 30.93 7.38
C PRO A 924 13.54 29.83 8.02
N LEU A 925 12.63 30.15 8.95
CA LEU A 925 11.80 29.17 9.66
C LEU A 925 10.52 28.74 8.92
N LYS A 926 10.40 29.04 7.63
CA LYS A 926 9.32 28.52 6.77
C LYS A 926 9.83 27.39 5.88
N GLU A 927 9.93 26.19 6.47
CA GLU A 927 9.47 24.92 5.89
C GLU A 927 10.04 23.76 6.73
N GLY A 928 9.18 23.06 7.46
CA GLY A 928 9.47 21.69 7.91
C GLY A 928 9.52 21.41 9.41
N THR A 929 9.57 22.41 10.30
CA THR A 929 9.61 22.13 11.75
C THR A 929 8.97 23.23 12.56
N SER A 930 7.64 23.17 12.73
CA SER A 930 6.99 23.83 13.86
C SER A 930 6.85 22.83 15.00
N ALA A 931 6.94 23.28 16.25
CA ALA A 931 6.65 22.44 17.43
C ALA A 931 5.27 21.73 17.32
N TYR A 932 4.34 22.32 16.56
CA TYR A 932 3.04 21.75 16.19
C TYR A 932 3.14 20.44 15.36
N SER A 933 4.12 20.32 14.45
CA SER A 933 4.38 19.08 13.69
C SER A 933 4.96 17.94 14.54
N ILE A 934 5.68 18.28 15.61
CA ILE A 934 6.21 17.34 16.60
C ILE A 934 5.09 16.89 17.57
N MET A 935 4.14 17.78 17.90
CA MET A 935 2.98 17.48 18.73
C MET A 935 1.96 16.57 18.02
N ARG A 936 1.66 16.83 16.74
CA ARG A 936 0.69 16.04 15.95
C ARG A 936 1.05 14.56 15.88
N ASN A 937 2.34 14.23 15.77
CA ASN A 937 2.82 12.86 15.71
C ASN A 937 2.93 12.18 17.09
N SER A 938 2.86 12.93 18.18
CA SER A 938 3.03 12.43 19.54
C SER A 938 1.69 12.26 20.29
N ALA A 939 0.71 13.15 20.04
CA ALA A 939 -0.61 13.10 20.69
C ALA A 939 -1.55 12.04 20.08
N GLN A 940 -1.40 11.74 18.79
CA GLN A 940 -2.22 10.75 18.08
C GLN A 940 -2.00 9.29 18.57
N TYR A 941 -0.99 9.08 19.42
CA TYR A 941 -0.61 7.75 19.92
C TYR A 941 -1.19 7.39 21.30
N TYR A 942 -1.81 8.33 22.04
CA TYR A 942 -2.11 8.12 23.46
C TYR A 942 -3.56 8.35 23.96
N PHE A 943 -4.49 9.00 23.24
CA PHE A 943 -5.85 9.25 23.78
C PHE A 943 -6.99 9.23 22.72
N PRO A 944 -7.57 8.07 22.38
CA PRO A 944 -8.61 7.98 21.34
C PRO A 944 -10.01 8.43 21.81
N ASP A 945 -10.46 8.01 23.01
CA ASP A 945 -11.85 8.21 23.46
C ASP A 945 -12.16 9.62 23.98
N PHE A 946 -11.13 10.44 24.18
CA PHE A 946 -11.28 11.85 24.57
C PHE A 946 -11.70 12.73 23.38
N ILE A 947 -11.44 12.31 22.14
CA ILE A 947 -11.76 13.09 20.94
C ILE A 947 -13.20 12.84 20.45
N GLU A 948 -13.78 11.66 20.66
CA GLU A 948 -15.18 11.39 20.26
C GLU A 948 -16.20 12.23 21.06
N SER A 949 -15.92 12.50 22.34
CA SER A 949 -16.78 13.37 23.17
C SER A 949 -16.64 14.87 22.83
N LEU A 950 -15.60 15.25 22.07
CA LEU A 950 -15.38 16.58 21.52
C LEU A 950 -15.82 16.71 20.06
N TRP A 951 -16.32 15.63 19.47
CA TRP A 951 -16.72 15.57 18.06
C TRP A 951 -17.76 16.64 17.65
N PRO A 952 -18.80 16.96 18.46
CA PRO A 952 -19.76 18.04 18.15
C PRO A 952 -19.11 19.43 18.12
N ILE A 953 -18.11 19.67 18.99
CA ILE A 953 -17.32 20.90 19.02
C ILE A 953 -16.44 20.98 17.76
N SER A 954 -15.79 19.87 17.38
CA SER A 954 -14.98 19.83 16.16
C SER A 954 -15.80 20.05 14.87
N GLN A 955 -17.05 19.56 14.81
CA GLN A 955 -17.97 19.76 13.67
C GLN A 955 -18.43 21.22 13.54
N ILE A 956 -18.79 21.88 14.65
CA ILE A 956 -19.16 23.30 14.69
C ILE A 956 -18.02 24.18 14.15
N ILE A 957 -16.78 23.91 14.56
CA ILE A 957 -15.60 24.67 14.12
C ILE A 957 -15.27 24.35 12.65
N MET A 958 -15.47 23.12 12.15
CA MET A 958 -15.24 22.74 10.74
C MET A 958 -16.28 23.32 9.76
N THR A 959 -17.55 23.48 10.15
CA THR A 959 -18.58 24.09 9.27
C THR A 959 -18.38 25.59 8.99
N HIS A 960 -17.55 26.29 9.76
CA HIS A 960 -17.17 27.69 9.51
C HIS A 960 -15.83 27.86 8.77
N GLN A 961 -15.10 26.78 8.46
CA GLN A 961 -13.81 26.84 7.74
C GLN A 961 -13.91 27.23 6.25
N GLY A 962 -15.13 27.32 5.69
CA GLY A 962 -15.37 27.65 4.28
C GLY A 962 -15.47 29.15 3.95
N GLU A 963 -15.55 30.04 4.94
CA GLU A 963 -15.66 31.49 4.72
C GLU A 963 -14.42 32.20 5.30
N THR A 964 -13.52 32.65 4.42
CA THR A 964 -12.38 33.48 4.80
C THR A 964 -12.88 34.84 5.31
N ASP A 965 -12.52 35.17 6.56
CA ASP A 965 -12.85 36.41 7.31
C ASP A 965 -14.30 36.58 7.81
N GLY A 966 -14.83 35.58 8.54
CA GLY A 966 -16.05 35.70 9.36
C GLY A 966 -15.79 35.86 10.87
N ASP A 967 -16.67 36.58 11.58
CA ASP A 967 -16.63 36.85 13.03
C ASP A 967 -16.93 35.58 13.88
N TRP A 968 -15.94 35.09 14.63
CA TRP A 968 -16.01 33.84 15.44
C TRP A 968 -16.76 33.97 16.77
N GLY A 969 -17.35 35.14 17.05
CA GLY A 969 -18.06 35.42 18.30
C GLY A 969 -19.17 34.41 18.64
N ASP A 970 -20.06 34.12 17.68
CA ASP A 970 -21.21 33.22 17.88
C ASP A 970 -20.80 31.74 18.02
N VAL A 971 -19.74 31.32 17.30
CA VAL A 971 -19.18 29.95 17.36
C VAL A 971 -18.60 29.64 18.73
N LYS A 972 -17.79 30.55 19.28
CA LYS A 972 -17.20 30.41 20.62
C LYS A 972 -18.25 30.35 21.72
N ALA A 973 -19.28 31.20 21.64
CA ALA A 973 -20.37 31.22 22.61
C ALA A 973 -21.11 29.86 22.63
N THR A 974 -21.36 29.28 21.45
CA THR A 974 -22.00 27.97 21.30
C THR A 974 -21.15 26.83 21.91
N ILE A 975 -19.83 26.86 21.71
CA ILE A 975 -18.90 25.83 22.25
C ILE A 975 -18.84 25.90 23.77
N VAL A 976 -18.78 27.11 24.35
CA VAL A 976 -18.83 27.32 25.80
C VAL A 976 -20.13 26.75 26.39
N GLU A 977 -21.27 27.00 25.74
CA GLU A 977 -22.58 26.54 26.24
C GLU A 977 -22.69 25.00 26.23
N GLN A 978 -22.15 24.32 25.22
CA GLN A 978 -22.08 22.86 25.20
C GLN A 978 -21.16 22.28 26.29
N LEU A 979 -19.97 22.85 26.50
CA LEU A 979 -19.06 22.40 27.57
C LEU A 979 -19.72 22.53 28.95
N LYS A 980 -20.45 23.63 29.18
CA LYS A 980 -21.26 23.81 30.41
C LYS A 980 -22.31 22.72 30.55
N GLN A 981 -23.02 22.39 29.48
CA GLN A 981 -24.07 21.36 29.50
C GLN A 981 -23.49 19.96 29.85
N TYR A 982 -22.33 19.61 29.28
CA TYR A 982 -21.63 18.36 29.55
C TYR A 982 -21.10 18.24 30.98
N ALA A 983 -20.64 19.35 31.57
CA ALA A 983 -20.21 19.38 32.96
C ALA A 983 -21.36 19.62 33.97
N GLY A 984 -22.63 19.46 33.54
CA GLY A 984 -23.81 19.63 34.38
C GLY A 984 -24.09 21.07 34.85
N GLY A 985 -23.51 22.07 34.18
CA GLY A 985 -23.67 23.49 34.45
C GLY A 985 -22.85 24.02 35.63
N GLN A 986 -21.96 23.20 36.23
CA GLN A 986 -21.20 23.59 37.43
C GLN A 986 -19.94 24.41 37.17
N TYR A 987 -19.43 24.42 35.93
CA TYR A 987 -18.15 25.04 35.59
C TYR A 987 -18.33 26.06 34.47
N ASP A 988 -17.74 27.25 34.63
CA ASP A 988 -17.77 28.30 33.61
C ASP A 988 -16.60 28.12 32.63
N PHE A 989 -16.88 27.52 31.48
CA PHE A 989 -15.90 27.35 30.41
C PHE A 989 -15.72 28.67 29.64
N MET A 990 -14.49 28.98 29.24
CA MET A 990 -14.17 30.14 28.41
C MET A 990 -13.41 29.64 27.19
N VAL A 991 -14.00 29.79 26.00
CA VAL A 991 -13.37 29.39 24.74
C VAL A 991 -13.04 30.65 23.95
N SER A 992 -11.76 30.81 23.60
CA SER A 992 -11.21 31.98 22.93
C SER A 992 -10.56 31.59 21.60
N GLY A 993 -10.22 32.58 20.75
CA GLY A 993 -9.67 32.36 19.41
C GLY A 993 -10.55 32.87 18.27
N ASN A 994 -9.96 33.28 17.15
CA ASN A 994 -10.68 33.76 15.96
C ASN A 994 -10.33 32.92 14.73
N THR A 995 -9.76 31.73 14.94
CA THR A 995 -9.46 30.74 13.91
C THR A 995 -9.73 29.34 14.46
N PHE A 996 -9.92 28.36 13.58
CA PHE A 996 -10.26 26.98 13.95
C PHE A 996 -9.32 26.38 15.02
N ASN A 997 -8.00 26.50 14.83
CA ASN A 997 -7.01 25.88 15.71
C ASN A 997 -6.95 26.56 17.10
N GLU A 998 -7.13 27.87 17.18
CA GLU A 998 -7.14 28.61 18.45
C GLU A 998 -8.35 28.23 19.30
N VAL A 999 -9.52 28.12 18.67
CA VAL A 999 -10.76 27.70 19.35
C VAL A 999 -10.68 26.24 19.81
N TYR A 1000 -10.04 25.34 19.05
CA TYR A 1000 -9.91 23.92 19.39
C TYR A 1000 -8.94 23.66 20.57
N GLU A 1001 -7.78 24.30 20.56
CA GLU A 1001 -6.79 24.19 21.65
C GLU A 1001 -7.32 24.79 22.97
N SER A 1002 -8.09 25.89 22.89
CA SER A 1002 -8.74 26.49 24.06
C SER A 1002 -9.72 25.53 24.74
N VAL A 1003 -10.35 24.60 24.01
CA VAL A 1003 -11.31 23.63 24.57
C VAL A 1003 -10.60 22.51 25.34
N LEU A 1004 -9.53 21.93 24.79
CA LEU A 1004 -8.79 20.81 25.41
C LEU A 1004 -8.16 21.21 26.75
N ASN A 1005 -7.59 22.42 26.82
CA ASN A 1005 -6.99 22.95 28.04
C ASN A 1005 -8.03 23.25 29.13
N THR A 1006 -9.21 23.75 28.76
CA THR A 1006 -10.26 24.07 29.77
C THR A 1006 -10.81 22.80 30.45
N ILE A 1007 -10.75 21.64 29.77
CA ILE A 1007 -11.18 20.34 30.32
C ILE A 1007 -10.13 19.74 31.25
N PHE A 1008 -8.85 19.82 30.89
CA PHE A 1008 -7.75 19.29 31.69
C PHE A 1008 -7.50 20.09 32.99
N VAL A 1009 -7.63 21.42 32.95
CA VAL A 1009 -7.32 22.31 34.09
C VAL A 1009 -8.37 22.24 35.21
N ASN A 1010 -9.67 22.20 34.87
CA ASN A 1010 -10.73 22.20 35.89
C ASN A 1010 -10.83 20.88 36.69
N ILE A 1011 -10.21 19.79 36.23
CA ILE A 1011 -10.23 18.48 36.88
C ILE A 1011 -9.04 18.30 37.85
N SER A 1012 -7.95 19.06 37.68
CA SER A 1012 -6.70 18.83 38.43
C SER A 1012 -6.50 19.68 39.70
N GLU A 1013 -7.36 20.65 40.02
CA GLU A 1013 -7.06 21.67 41.05
C GLU A 1013 -7.63 21.46 42.47
N ASP A 1014 -8.35 20.37 42.80
CA ASP A 1014 -8.86 20.18 44.19
C ASP A 1014 -8.00 19.20 45.03
N THR A 1015 -6.99 19.74 45.71
CA THR A 1015 -5.99 19.02 46.52
C THR A 1015 -6.51 18.60 47.91
N SER A 1016 -7.59 17.80 47.97
CA SER A 1016 -8.10 17.21 49.23
C SER A 1016 -8.40 15.71 49.15
N LEU A 1017 -7.66 14.97 48.30
CA LEU A 1017 -7.94 13.57 47.94
C LEU A 1017 -7.07 12.49 48.64
N GLU A 1018 -6.21 12.81 49.60
CA GLU A 1018 -5.38 11.79 50.27
C GLU A 1018 -6.10 10.94 51.36
N GLU A 1019 -7.33 11.29 51.78
CA GLU A 1019 -8.03 10.57 52.88
C GLU A 1019 -9.40 9.94 52.54
N ARG A 1020 -9.73 9.68 51.27
CA ARG A 1020 -10.84 8.78 50.91
C ARG A 1020 -10.42 7.74 49.87
N GLY A 1021 -10.56 6.47 50.23
CA GLY A 1021 -10.42 5.32 49.32
C GLY A 1021 -11.56 5.20 48.31
N SER A 1022 -11.68 6.19 47.43
CA SER A 1022 -12.56 6.21 46.25
C SER A 1022 -11.98 7.18 45.23
N PHE A 1023 -11.45 6.65 44.12
CA PHE A 1023 -11.15 7.41 42.90
C PHE A 1023 -12.46 8.06 42.38
N PRO A 1024 -12.41 9.10 41.52
CA PRO A 1024 -13.61 9.70 40.93
C PRO A 1024 -14.47 8.59 40.30
N ASP A 1025 -15.80 8.65 40.41
CA ASP A 1025 -16.67 7.69 39.71
C ASP A 1025 -16.31 7.71 38.22
N GLY A 1026 -15.58 6.69 37.77
CA GLY A 1026 -14.95 6.61 36.44
C GLY A 1026 -13.63 5.84 36.32
N PHE A 1027 -12.83 5.66 37.38
CA PHE A 1027 -11.56 4.87 37.30
C PHE A 1027 -11.36 3.95 38.53
N SER A 1028 -10.91 2.71 38.32
CA SER A 1028 -10.79 1.72 39.40
C SER A 1028 -9.36 1.55 39.95
N VAL A 1029 -9.25 1.05 41.19
CA VAL A 1029 -7.98 0.71 41.87
C VAL A 1029 -7.16 -0.32 41.08
N ASP A 1030 -7.84 -1.20 40.34
CA ASP A 1030 -7.22 -2.29 39.58
C ASP A 1030 -6.45 -1.81 38.34
N ASP A 1031 -6.86 -0.69 37.72
CA ASP A 1031 -6.20 -0.10 36.54
C ASP A 1031 -4.85 0.53 36.88
N ILE A 1032 -4.72 1.03 38.11
CA ILE A 1032 -3.50 1.64 38.65
C ILE A 1032 -2.56 0.54 39.20
N CYS A 1033 -3.09 -0.53 39.79
CA CYS A 1033 -2.32 -1.72 40.19
C CYS A 1033 -1.76 -2.51 38.99
N TYR A 1034 -2.48 -2.57 37.85
CA TYR A 1034 -2.04 -3.19 36.60
C TYR A 1034 -0.81 -2.49 35.98
N LEU A 1035 -0.78 -1.15 35.98
CA LEU A 1035 0.36 -0.35 35.52
C LEU A 1035 1.61 -0.53 36.39
N THR A 1036 1.41 -0.82 37.69
CA THR A 1036 2.47 -0.94 38.69
C THR A 1036 3.07 -2.36 38.77
N ALA A 1037 2.29 -3.43 38.53
CA ALA A 1037 2.78 -4.82 38.51
C ALA A 1037 3.54 -5.19 37.22
N GLN A 1038 3.17 -4.58 36.08
CA GLN A 1038 3.86 -4.72 34.78
C GLN A 1038 5.30 -4.16 34.82
N HIS A 1039 5.53 -3.14 35.66
CA HIS A 1039 6.82 -2.51 35.88
C HIS A 1039 7.85 -3.41 36.61
N TYR A 1040 7.42 -4.35 37.48
CA TYR A 1040 8.30 -5.23 38.26
C TYR A 1040 8.59 -6.61 37.62
N ILE A 1041 7.76 -7.10 36.69
CA ILE A 1041 8.02 -8.35 35.90
C ILE A 1041 9.13 -8.13 34.87
N ASP A 1042 9.24 -6.91 34.34
CA ASP A 1042 10.29 -6.47 33.41
C ASP A 1042 11.68 -6.36 34.07
N GLU A 1043 11.74 -6.27 35.40
CA GLU A 1043 12.96 -6.22 36.23
C GLU A 1043 13.60 -7.61 36.51
N ILE A 1044 12.81 -8.68 36.73
CA ILE A 1044 13.33 -10.01 37.14
C ILE A 1044 13.85 -10.84 35.94
N CYS A 1045 13.36 -10.58 34.72
CA CYS A 1045 13.67 -11.38 33.52
C CYS A 1045 14.98 -11.02 32.80
N ARG A 1046 15.89 -10.26 33.44
CA ARG A 1046 17.26 -10.06 32.95
C ARG A 1046 18.30 -10.79 33.78
N PRO A 1047 18.60 -12.06 33.48
CA PRO A 1047 19.90 -12.63 33.76
C PRO A 1047 20.96 -12.09 32.78
N SER A 1048 22.20 -12.05 33.24
CA SER A 1048 23.38 -12.24 32.41
C SER A 1048 23.97 -13.58 32.82
N ILE A 1049 24.61 -14.33 31.90
CA ILE A 1049 25.84 -15.11 32.12
C ILE A 1049 26.02 -16.15 31.00
N SER A 1050 27.28 -16.22 30.60
CA SER A 1050 27.94 -16.99 29.55
C SER A 1050 27.76 -18.50 29.60
N ASP A 1051 27.69 -19.06 28.39
CA ASP A 1051 28.58 -20.09 27.86
C ASP A 1051 29.43 -20.84 28.89
N HIS A 1052 29.13 -22.12 29.09
CA HIS A 1052 30.06 -23.25 29.18
C HIS A 1052 29.46 -24.40 30.00
N VAL A 1053 28.70 -25.31 29.37
CA VAL A 1053 28.58 -26.68 29.91
C VAL A 1053 28.60 -27.72 28.78
N ASP A 1054 29.51 -28.67 28.99
CA ASP A 1054 30.03 -29.76 28.17
C ASP A 1054 28.98 -30.85 27.83
N ARG A 1055 29.00 -31.31 26.57
CA ARG A 1055 28.01 -32.19 25.89
C ARG A 1055 28.01 -33.66 26.34
N SER A 1056 28.62 -33.99 27.49
CA SER A 1056 28.88 -35.38 27.89
C SER A 1056 28.19 -35.85 29.19
N LYS A 1057 27.37 -35.02 29.86
CA LYS A 1057 26.67 -35.43 31.08
C LYS A 1057 25.15 -35.43 30.92
N ARG A 1058 24.53 -36.56 31.28
CA ARG A 1058 23.07 -36.68 31.49
C ARG A 1058 22.68 -35.91 32.76
N LEU A 1059 21.70 -35.03 32.63
CA LEU A 1059 21.04 -34.34 33.75
C LEU A 1059 19.61 -34.89 33.90
N THR A 1060 19.16 -35.10 35.13
CA THR A 1060 17.78 -35.50 35.46
C THR A 1060 17.30 -34.65 36.64
N ILE A 1061 16.16 -33.97 36.50
CA ILE A 1061 15.52 -33.17 37.55
C ILE A 1061 14.01 -33.45 37.52
N GLY A 1062 13.37 -33.64 38.68
CA GLY A 1062 11.92 -33.83 38.82
C GLY A 1062 11.28 -32.79 39.77
N TYR A 1063 9.98 -32.51 39.63
CA TYR A 1063 9.25 -31.52 40.46
C TYR A 1063 7.72 -31.81 40.55
N THR A 1064 7.08 -31.28 41.61
CA THR A 1064 5.67 -31.46 42.05
C THR A 1064 4.95 -30.12 42.27
N PRO A 1065 3.75 -29.83 41.70
CA PRO A 1065 3.13 -28.50 41.73
C PRO A 1065 2.31 -28.17 43.00
N LEU A 1066 2.30 -26.88 43.41
CA LEU A 1066 1.39 -26.30 44.43
C LEU A 1066 0.28 -25.43 43.78
N PRO A 1067 -0.90 -25.26 44.40
CA PRO A 1067 -2.16 -24.98 43.68
C PRO A 1067 -2.54 -23.51 43.41
N TYR A 1068 -1.84 -22.51 43.94
CA TYR A 1068 -2.23 -21.08 43.82
C TYR A 1068 -1.07 -20.11 43.51
N LEU A 1069 0.11 -20.63 43.16
CA LEU A 1069 1.23 -19.85 42.67
C LEU A 1069 1.79 -20.56 41.43
N ARG A 1070 1.79 -19.89 40.27
CA ARG A 1070 2.50 -20.35 39.06
C ARG A 1070 3.72 -19.44 38.83
N PRO A 1071 4.96 -19.95 38.79
CA PRO A 1071 6.11 -19.16 38.34
C PRO A 1071 5.99 -18.78 36.84
N LEU A 1072 6.50 -17.60 36.44
CA LEU A 1072 6.56 -17.07 35.05
C LEU A 1072 7.37 -17.96 34.08
N TYR A 1073 8.07 -18.95 34.63
CA TYR A 1073 8.50 -20.14 33.91
C TYR A 1073 8.04 -21.39 34.65
N PRO A 1074 6.91 -22.02 34.26
CA PRO A 1074 6.68 -23.41 34.56
C PRO A 1074 7.59 -24.22 33.63
N LEU A 1075 8.67 -24.78 34.21
CA LEU A 1075 9.38 -25.95 33.70
C LEU A 1075 8.39 -26.92 33.03
N SER A 1076 8.57 -27.18 31.73
CA SER A 1076 7.77 -28.18 31.04
C SER A 1076 8.09 -29.56 31.61
N ILE A 1077 7.18 -30.12 32.41
CA ILE A 1077 7.07 -31.57 32.56
C ILE A 1077 6.51 -32.08 31.24
N SER A 1078 7.36 -32.62 30.38
CA SER A 1078 6.94 -33.61 29.39
C SER A 1078 6.93 -34.99 30.06
N THR A 1079 5.95 -35.81 29.66
CA THR A 1079 5.60 -37.22 29.91
C THR A 1079 5.86 -37.91 31.26
N ILE A 1080 4.77 -38.22 31.96
CA ILE A 1080 4.62 -39.45 32.74
C ILE A 1080 3.80 -40.43 31.89
N ASN A 1081 4.38 -41.55 31.46
CA ASN A 1081 3.60 -42.65 30.89
C ASN A 1081 2.90 -43.40 32.06
N PRO A 1082 1.59 -43.71 32.02
CA PRO A 1082 0.75 -43.93 33.22
C PRO A 1082 0.92 -45.28 33.94
N SER A 1083 2.02 -46.02 33.75
CA SER A 1083 2.09 -47.45 34.08
C SER A 1083 3.22 -47.91 35.02
N SER A 1084 3.94 -47.01 35.70
CA SER A 1084 4.91 -47.40 36.75
C SER A 1084 4.56 -46.75 38.09
N SER A 1085 4.55 -47.52 39.17
CA SER A 1085 4.36 -47.03 40.55
C SER A 1085 5.63 -46.41 41.17
N GLU A 1086 6.64 -46.10 40.36
CA GLU A 1086 7.83 -45.34 40.76
C GLU A 1086 7.94 -44.06 39.93
N GLN A 1087 8.43 -43.00 40.56
CA GLN A 1087 8.47 -41.62 40.06
C GLN A 1087 8.92 -41.49 38.59
N PRO A 1088 8.34 -40.55 37.83
CA PRO A 1088 8.70 -40.33 36.44
C PRO A 1088 10.16 -39.90 36.30
N LYS A 1089 10.92 -40.63 35.48
CA LYS A 1089 12.32 -40.35 35.14
C LYS A 1089 12.45 -40.27 33.63
N PHE A 1090 13.17 -39.28 33.12
CA PHE A 1090 13.68 -39.28 31.75
C PHE A 1090 15.14 -39.69 31.72
N ILE A 1091 15.49 -40.56 30.78
CA ILE A 1091 16.85 -41.05 30.57
C ILE A 1091 17.15 -40.94 29.06
N VAL A 1092 18.10 -40.10 28.64
CA VAL A 1092 18.48 -39.93 27.22
C VAL A 1092 19.89 -40.48 26.98
N ALA A 1093 20.05 -41.62 26.27
CA ALA A 1093 21.37 -42.17 25.87
C ALA A 1093 21.59 -41.97 24.38
N HIS A 1094 22.85 -41.75 23.98
CA HIS A 1094 23.26 -41.74 22.58
C HIS A 1094 24.10 -42.96 22.24
N SER A 1095 23.83 -43.58 21.09
CA SER A 1095 24.78 -44.44 20.36
C SER A 1095 24.86 -43.99 18.90
N LYS A 1096 26.09 -43.77 18.42
CA LYS A 1096 26.52 -43.10 17.16
C LYS A 1096 25.73 -43.45 15.87
N PRO A 1097 25.92 -42.66 14.80
CA PRO A 1097 25.55 -41.26 14.65
C PRO A 1097 24.21 -41.16 13.87
N ASN A 1098 23.36 -40.20 14.26
CA ASN A 1098 22.09 -39.84 13.60
C ASN A 1098 20.91 -40.82 13.69
N ARG A 1099 20.67 -41.33 14.91
CA ARG A 1099 19.32 -41.59 15.43
C ARG A 1099 19.24 -41.11 16.88
N ILE A 1100 18.19 -40.37 17.23
CA ILE A 1100 17.57 -40.40 18.57
C ILE A 1100 16.47 -41.45 18.51
#